data_AF-A0A803N8R5-F1
#
_entry.id   AF-A0A803N8R5-F1
#
_cell.length_a   1.000
_cell.length_b   1.000
_cell.length_c   1.000
_cell.angle_alpha   90.00
_cell.angle_beta   90.00
_cell.angle_gamma   90.00
#
_symmetry.space_group_name_H-M   'P 1'
#
loop_
_entity.id
_entity.type
_entity.pdbx_description
1 polymer ?
#
loop_
_entity_poly.entity_id
_entity_poly.type
_entity_poly.pdbx_seq_one_letter_code
_entity_poly.pdbx_strand_id
1 'polypeptide(L)'
;METVEEFLNKCRQSGDAAYSALRSVLEKLENPKTRVDARIFMSMLQKHFDSAAVSSDDFFATYHFKINDIQLEHSSGFPQRKKLTMLVIPSIFMPEDWSFTFYEGLNRHPESIYKDKVVAELGCGNGWITIAIAEKWSPSKVYGLDINPRAVKVSWINLYLNALDENGKPIYDGEKKTLLDRVEFHESDLLAYCKDHNIMLERIVGCIPQILNPNPDAMTKMITENASEEFLYSLSNYCALQGFVEDQFGLGLIARAIEEGISVIKPTGIMIFNMGGRPGQAVCRRLFERRGFRVNKIWQTKAADTDISALVEIEKNSPHRFEFFMGRTGDRPLCARTAWAYGKAGGCISHSISVYSCQLRQPNQVKTIFDFLRDGFKEINNSLDLSFDDDAVADEKIPFLSYLASVLKEHSYLPFESPAGSKRFRDLVAGFIKTYHHVPLTSKNVVVFPSRTAAIENALRLFSPNLAIVDEHLTRDLPRQWMTSLAIEKRDCSETSDMVTVIEAPRQSDLMVELIKKLKPQVVVTGIASFEAVTSAAFENLLNVTREIGSRLFLDISDHFELSSLPSSNGVLKYLAGNSLPSHVAIVCGLLKNQVYKDLEVAFVISEDEAIFRALARTVELLEGNTSLISQNYYGCLFNELLSFQLADRHPPAMREFDKKSTTKLIGFASSAVSVFNNSELSISEDDKKYSLIHMDVDQSFLSMPSPVKAAIFESFARQNLSESETDVTNGIRQFIKTRYGFPTNNSTEFLYSDYSLGLFNKLLLSCIQESGTLCFPAGCNGNYIAAAKFMKANIVNIPTQADVGFKLTASVLTKVLESVEKPWLYISGPTINPTGLLYSNEEMEDILSVCVKFGARVLIDTSFSGLEYDIKNWDAWNLEPTLAKFYSSHNSTFCVSLLGSLSLEMLTGGLTFAFLAVDRSLLTETTNGFAGLTKPHSTTRYAMKKLLAQTEQEAGNLSESVAEHKGILKKRSQRLRETLQNCGWEVLPSQGGVSMVARPSNYIGKHDKLENDDSQKTELGDSTIREAILVATGLCINSGSWTGIPGYCRFTIALQEDEFEQALDRIAKFKDFIA
;
A
#
# COMPACT_ATOMS: atom_id res chain seq x y z
N MET A 1 -22.03 9.41 -65.91
CA MET A 1 -21.36 8.37 -65.11
C MET A 1 -20.03 8.09 -65.77
N GLU A 2 -18.95 8.11 -65.00
CA GLU A 2 -17.65 7.59 -65.43
C GLU A 2 -17.81 6.12 -65.84
N THR A 3 -17.22 5.70 -66.96
CA THR A 3 -17.29 4.31 -67.39
C THR A 3 -16.31 3.45 -66.58
N VAL A 4 -16.55 2.14 -66.49
CA VAL A 4 -15.63 1.21 -65.79
C VAL A 4 -14.22 1.29 -66.39
N GLU A 5 -14.09 1.44 -67.71
CA GLU A 5 -12.81 1.59 -68.40
C GLU A 5 -12.08 2.91 -68.05
N GLU A 6 -12.81 4.03 -67.97
CA GLU A 6 -12.24 5.32 -67.54
C GLU A 6 -11.71 5.26 -66.11
N PHE A 7 -12.43 4.58 -65.21
CA PHE A 7 -12.01 4.36 -63.83
C PHE A 7 -10.74 3.50 -63.76
N LEU A 8 -10.73 2.35 -64.44
CA LEU A 8 -9.57 1.45 -64.46
C LEU A 8 -8.33 2.10 -65.08
N ASN A 9 -8.49 2.94 -66.10
CA ASN A 9 -7.37 3.70 -66.70
C ASN A 9 -6.74 4.70 -65.71
N LYS A 10 -7.51 5.27 -64.79
CA LYS A 10 -6.98 6.11 -63.70
C LYS A 10 -6.26 5.26 -62.66
N CYS A 11 -6.84 4.14 -62.27
CA CYS A 11 -6.24 3.23 -61.29
C CYS A 11 -4.89 2.66 -61.74
N ARG A 12 -4.71 2.42 -63.04
CA ARG A 12 -3.46 1.88 -63.62
C ARG A 12 -2.24 2.81 -63.48
N GLN A 13 -2.43 4.09 -63.17
CA GLN A 13 -1.33 5.07 -63.12
C GLN A 13 -0.40 4.86 -61.93
N SER A 14 -0.98 4.62 -60.75
CA SER A 14 -0.29 4.32 -59.50
C SER A 14 -1.30 3.90 -58.44
N GLY A 15 -0.85 3.28 -57.35
CA GLY A 15 -1.73 2.95 -56.22
C GLY A 15 -2.33 4.17 -55.52
N ASP A 16 -1.62 5.31 -55.49
CA ASP A 16 -2.18 6.60 -55.03
C ASP A 16 -3.29 7.12 -55.94
N ALA A 17 -3.15 6.95 -57.26
CA ALA A 17 -4.20 7.31 -58.22
C ALA A 17 -5.43 6.39 -58.08
N ALA A 18 -5.20 5.09 -57.88
CA ALA A 18 -6.26 4.12 -57.61
C ALA A 18 -7.01 4.44 -56.30
N TYR A 19 -6.28 4.73 -55.22
CA TYR A 19 -6.87 5.15 -53.95
C TYR A 19 -7.65 6.47 -54.08
N SER A 20 -7.13 7.45 -54.82
CA SER A 20 -7.83 8.72 -55.07
C SER A 20 -9.14 8.51 -55.85
N ALA A 21 -9.15 7.61 -56.83
CA ALA A 21 -10.36 7.23 -57.55
C ALA A 21 -11.38 6.55 -56.63
N LEU A 22 -10.94 5.60 -55.79
CA LEU A 22 -11.77 4.93 -54.78
C LEU A 22 -12.33 5.90 -53.73
N ARG A 23 -11.55 6.90 -53.31
CA ARG A 23 -12.00 7.98 -52.41
C ARG A 23 -13.14 8.78 -53.04
N SER A 24 -13.06 9.12 -54.33
CA SER A 24 -14.15 9.80 -55.03
C SER A 24 -15.42 8.93 -55.12
N VAL A 25 -15.27 7.61 -55.22
CA VAL A 25 -16.41 6.67 -55.14
C VAL A 25 -17.01 6.69 -53.73
N LEU A 26 -16.19 6.68 -52.68
CA LEU A 26 -16.67 6.77 -51.29
C LEU A 26 -17.46 8.06 -51.04
N GLU A 27 -16.98 9.22 -51.46
CA GLU A 27 -17.71 10.49 -51.33
C GLU A 27 -19.11 10.43 -51.97
N LYS A 28 -19.23 9.75 -53.12
CA LYS A 28 -20.52 9.51 -53.79
C LYS A 28 -21.39 8.49 -53.06
N LEU A 29 -20.80 7.47 -52.43
CA LEU A 29 -21.50 6.49 -51.60
C LEU A 29 -22.03 7.12 -50.30
N GLU A 30 -21.27 8.02 -49.67
CA GLU A 30 -21.68 8.70 -48.45
C GLU A 30 -22.87 9.63 -48.70
N ASN A 31 -22.88 10.34 -49.83
CA ASN A 31 -23.97 11.24 -50.20
C ASN A 31 -25.25 10.48 -50.62
N PRO A 32 -26.37 10.60 -49.87
CA PRO A 32 -27.61 9.86 -50.17
C PRO A 32 -28.18 10.09 -51.57
N LYS A 33 -27.90 11.24 -52.19
CA LYS A 33 -28.38 11.57 -53.54
C LYS A 33 -27.65 10.80 -54.65
N THR A 34 -26.40 10.41 -54.40
CA THR A 34 -25.52 9.76 -55.39
C THR A 34 -25.18 8.32 -55.03
N ARG A 35 -25.57 7.86 -53.84
CA ARG A 35 -25.25 6.54 -53.28
C ARG A 35 -25.70 5.39 -54.15
N VAL A 36 -26.94 5.43 -54.66
CA VAL A 36 -27.52 4.36 -55.48
C VAL A 36 -26.69 4.18 -56.76
N ASP A 37 -26.44 5.29 -57.46
CA ASP A 37 -25.64 5.32 -58.68
C ASP A 37 -24.21 4.81 -58.46
N ALA A 38 -23.58 5.22 -57.36
CA ALA A 38 -22.24 4.77 -56.99
C ALA A 38 -22.20 3.27 -56.65
N ARG A 39 -23.23 2.73 -55.98
CA ARG A 39 -23.33 1.30 -55.67
C ARG A 39 -23.57 0.45 -56.93
N ILE A 40 -24.39 0.93 -57.86
CA ILE A 40 -24.60 0.30 -59.17
C ILE A 40 -23.28 0.27 -59.96
N PHE A 41 -22.54 1.37 -59.96
CA PHE A 41 -21.20 1.43 -60.56
C PHE A 41 -20.25 0.37 -59.97
N MET A 42 -20.21 0.23 -58.63
CA MET A 42 -19.40 -0.81 -57.98
C MET A 42 -19.83 -2.24 -58.36
N SER A 43 -21.13 -2.50 -58.57
CA SER A 43 -21.60 -3.79 -59.12
C SER A 43 -21.11 -4.03 -60.54
N MET A 44 -21.08 -3.00 -61.39
CA MET A 44 -20.55 -3.12 -62.75
C MET A 44 -19.04 -3.39 -62.74
N LEU A 45 -18.30 -2.72 -61.84
CA LEU A 45 -16.87 -2.94 -61.64
C LEU A 45 -16.57 -4.37 -61.17
N GLN A 46 -17.34 -4.91 -60.23
CA GLN A 46 -17.20 -6.30 -59.77
C GLN A 46 -17.48 -7.30 -60.89
N LYS A 47 -18.57 -7.12 -61.66
CA LYS A 47 -18.89 -8.00 -62.80
C LYS A 47 -17.81 -7.96 -63.88
N HIS A 48 -17.20 -6.80 -64.12
CA HIS A 48 -16.08 -6.66 -65.04
C HIS A 48 -14.86 -7.45 -64.56
N PHE A 49 -14.53 -7.34 -63.27
CA PHE A 49 -13.47 -8.12 -62.62
C PHE A 49 -13.70 -9.64 -62.75
N ASP A 50 -14.90 -10.13 -62.43
CA ASP A 50 -15.24 -11.56 -62.52
C ASP A 50 -15.23 -12.11 -63.96
N SER A 51 -15.50 -11.25 -64.95
CA SER A 51 -15.53 -11.62 -66.37
C SER A 51 -14.17 -11.53 -67.08
N ALA A 52 -13.19 -10.86 -66.47
CA ALA A 52 -11.86 -10.69 -67.06
C ALA A 52 -11.06 -11.99 -66.92
N ALA A 53 -10.53 -12.52 -68.03
CA ALA A 53 -9.68 -13.73 -68.05
C ALA A 53 -8.25 -13.51 -67.49
N VAL A 54 -8.09 -12.56 -66.57
CA VAL A 54 -6.82 -12.15 -65.95
C VAL A 54 -6.77 -12.73 -64.54
N SER A 55 -5.63 -13.26 -64.11
CA SER A 55 -5.51 -13.80 -62.75
C SER A 55 -5.73 -12.69 -61.71
N SER A 56 -6.30 -13.04 -60.55
CA SER A 56 -6.58 -12.05 -59.49
C SER A 56 -5.33 -11.29 -59.03
N ASP A 57 -4.16 -11.90 -59.13
CA ASP A 57 -2.88 -11.29 -58.72
C ASP A 57 -2.36 -10.34 -59.80
N ASP A 58 -2.52 -10.69 -61.09
CA ASP A 58 -2.19 -9.79 -62.21
C ASP A 58 -3.10 -8.54 -62.22
N PHE A 59 -4.39 -8.70 -61.85
CA PHE A 59 -5.31 -7.57 -61.73
C PHE A 59 -4.90 -6.64 -60.58
N PHE A 60 -4.54 -7.20 -59.43
CA PHE A 60 -4.06 -6.44 -58.27
C PHE A 60 -2.77 -5.68 -58.57
N ALA A 61 -1.82 -6.31 -59.27
CA ALA A 61 -0.58 -5.69 -59.70
C ALA A 61 -0.80 -4.58 -60.75
N THR A 62 -1.81 -4.72 -61.61
CA THR A 62 -2.08 -3.77 -62.71
C THR A 62 -2.90 -2.57 -62.29
N TYR A 63 -3.90 -2.75 -61.43
CA TYR A 63 -4.86 -1.70 -61.07
C TYR A 63 -4.77 -1.27 -59.60
N HIS A 64 -3.88 -1.87 -58.81
CA HIS A 64 -3.62 -1.52 -57.41
C HIS A 64 -4.84 -1.65 -56.48
N PHE A 65 -5.79 -2.52 -56.83
CA PHE A 65 -6.85 -2.98 -55.93
C PHE A 65 -7.42 -4.32 -56.43
N LYS A 66 -8.13 -5.05 -55.57
CA LYS A 66 -8.93 -6.22 -55.95
C LYS A 66 -10.20 -6.32 -55.13
N ILE A 67 -11.19 -7.04 -55.66
CA ILE A 67 -12.46 -7.34 -55.00
C ILE A 67 -12.54 -8.85 -54.83
N ASN A 68 -12.56 -9.32 -53.58
CA ASN A 68 -12.59 -10.73 -53.26
C ASN A 68 -13.80 -11.05 -52.37
N ASP A 69 -14.39 -12.23 -52.56
CA ASP A 69 -15.44 -12.73 -51.69
C ASP A 69 -14.85 -13.59 -50.56
N ILE A 70 -15.19 -13.26 -49.31
CA ILE A 70 -14.89 -14.09 -48.13
C ILE A 70 -16.11 -14.95 -47.85
N GLN A 71 -15.94 -16.28 -47.81
CA GLN A 71 -17.01 -17.22 -47.48
C GLN A 71 -17.18 -17.32 -45.96
N LEU A 72 -18.42 -17.23 -45.48
CA LEU A 72 -18.79 -17.42 -44.07
C LEU A 72 -19.56 -18.74 -43.97
N GLU A 73 -18.92 -19.85 -43.56
CA GLU A 73 -19.63 -21.12 -43.38
C GLU A 73 -20.53 -21.07 -42.12
N HIS A 74 -21.81 -21.43 -42.27
CA HIS A 74 -22.79 -21.52 -41.18
C HIS A 74 -23.57 -22.84 -41.23
N SER A 75 -23.65 -23.53 -40.08
CA SER A 75 -24.37 -24.79 -39.88
C SER A 75 -25.73 -24.64 -39.19
N SER A 76 -26.27 -23.41 -39.09
CA SER A 76 -27.58 -23.13 -38.48
C SER A 76 -28.57 -22.58 -39.53
N GLY A 77 -29.73 -23.23 -39.64
CA GLY A 77 -30.70 -23.08 -40.73
C GLY A 77 -31.54 -21.79 -40.79
N PHE A 78 -30.96 -20.63 -40.51
CA PHE A 78 -31.57 -19.31 -40.77
C PHE A 78 -30.95 -18.63 -42.00
N PRO A 79 -31.68 -17.77 -42.74
CA PRO A 79 -31.15 -17.09 -43.92
C PRO A 79 -30.17 -15.98 -43.51
N GLN A 80 -28.94 -16.35 -43.18
CA GLN A 80 -27.81 -15.44 -42.99
C GLN A 80 -26.96 -15.38 -44.27
N ARG A 81 -26.31 -14.24 -44.52
CA ARG A 81 -25.46 -14.02 -45.69
C ARG A 81 -24.26 -14.97 -45.70
N LYS A 82 -24.08 -15.69 -46.81
CA LYS A 82 -23.02 -16.71 -46.97
C LYS A 82 -21.65 -16.16 -47.39
N LYS A 83 -21.59 -14.92 -47.87
CA LYS A 83 -20.35 -14.29 -48.38
C LYS A 83 -20.29 -12.79 -48.11
N LEU A 84 -19.11 -12.27 -47.83
CA LEU A 84 -18.82 -10.83 -47.78
C LEU A 84 -17.96 -10.43 -48.96
N THR A 85 -18.36 -9.39 -49.69
CA THR A 85 -17.57 -8.84 -50.80
C THR A 85 -16.67 -7.74 -50.27
N MET A 86 -15.36 -7.91 -50.44
CA MET A 86 -14.34 -7.05 -49.83
C MET A 86 -13.38 -6.48 -50.87
N LEU A 87 -13.25 -5.16 -50.89
CA LEU A 87 -12.21 -4.43 -51.61
C LEU A 87 -10.93 -4.35 -50.77
N VAL A 88 -9.79 -4.61 -51.41
CA VAL A 88 -8.44 -4.53 -50.82
C VAL A 88 -7.52 -3.72 -51.72
N ILE A 89 -6.62 -2.95 -51.11
CA ILE A 89 -5.58 -2.15 -51.79
C ILE A 89 -4.18 -2.49 -51.21
N PRO A 90 -3.07 -2.19 -51.91
CA PRO A 90 -1.70 -2.52 -51.50
C PRO A 90 -1.27 -2.01 -50.12
N SER A 91 -1.89 -0.95 -49.61
CA SER A 91 -1.54 -0.33 -48.33
C SER A 91 -2.30 -0.92 -47.12
N ILE A 92 -3.02 -2.04 -47.29
CA ILE A 92 -3.79 -2.72 -46.23
C ILE A 92 -3.50 -4.23 -46.30
N PHE A 93 -3.41 -4.89 -45.14
CA PHE A 93 -3.28 -6.34 -45.06
C PHE A 93 -4.45 -7.10 -45.68
N MET A 94 -4.14 -8.20 -46.36
CA MET A 94 -5.15 -9.14 -46.82
C MET A 94 -5.67 -10.00 -45.67
N PRO A 95 -6.92 -10.51 -45.75
CA PRO A 95 -7.37 -11.58 -44.86
C PRO A 95 -6.45 -12.81 -45.00
N GLU A 96 -5.74 -13.12 -43.91
CA GLU A 96 -4.75 -14.20 -43.81
C GLU A 96 -5.06 -15.14 -42.62
N ASP A 97 -4.25 -16.21 -42.45
CA ASP A 97 -4.37 -17.24 -41.41
C ASP A 97 -4.64 -16.65 -40.00
N TRP A 98 -4.05 -15.50 -39.67
CA TRP A 98 -4.29 -14.79 -38.40
C TRP A 98 -5.73 -14.32 -38.24
N SER A 99 -6.24 -13.63 -39.26
CA SER A 99 -7.59 -13.05 -39.26
C SER A 99 -8.67 -14.14 -39.31
N PHE A 100 -8.43 -15.24 -40.03
CA PHE A 100 -9.33 -16.40 -40.04
C PHE A 100 -9.36 -17.11 -38.69
N THR A 101 -8.19 -17.38 -38.11
CA THR A 101 -8.09 -17.94 -36.76
C THR A 101 -8.82 -17.08 -35.74
N PHE A 102 -8.71 -15.75 -35.87
CA PHE A 102 -9.41 -14.84 -34.98
C PHE A 102 -10.92 -14.97 -35.09
N TYR A 103 -11.47 -14.91 -36.30
CA TYR A 103 -12.91 -15.07 -36.56
C TYR A 103 -13.45 -16.44 -36.10
N GLU A 104 -12.69 -17.52 -36.32
CA GLU A 104 -13.01 -18.85 -35.78
C GLU A 104 -13.07 -18.87 -34.24
N GLY A 105 -12.16 -18.13 -33.60
CA GLY A 105 -12.18 -17.94 -32.15
C GLY A 105 -13.41 -17.18 -31.68
N LEU A 106 -13.79 -16.09 -32.36
CA LEU A 106 -15.03 -15.35 -32.07
C LEU A 106 -16.26 -16.26 -32.19
N ASN A 107 -16.26 -17.20 -33.13
CA ASN A 107 -17.33 -18.19 -33.33
C ASN A 107 -17.47 -19.22 -32.19
N ARG A 108 -16.48 -19.33 -31.28
CA ARG A 108 -16.58 -20.21 -30.11
C ARG A 108 -17.50 -19.66 -29.00
N HIS A 109 -17.90 -18.40 -29.10
CA HIS A 109 -18.80 -17.78 -28.14
C HIS A 109 -20.27 -17.90 -28.57
N PRO A 110 -21.22 -18.03 -27.62
CA PRO A 110 -22.65 -17.97 -27.92
C PRO A 110 -23.05 -16.59 -28.47
N GLU A 111 -24.09 -16.54 -29.30
CA GLU A 111 -24.55 -15.30 -29.95
C GLU A 111 -24.90 -14.17 -28.96
N SER A 112 -25.37 -14.53 -27.76
CA SER A 112 -25.70 -13.60 -26.68
C SER A 112 -24.53 -12.72 -26.22
N ILE A 113 -23.29 -13.09 -26.55
CA ILE A 113 -22.12 -12.30 -26.21
C ILE A 113 -22.04 -11.02 -27.04
N TYR A 114 -22.55 -10.99 -28.27
CA TYR A 114 -22.46 -9.80 -29.14
C TYR A 114 -23.81 -9.13 -29.39
N LYS A 115 -24.91 -9.89 -29.31
CA LYS A 115 -26.26 -9.37 -29.54
C LYS A 115 -26.59 -8.20 -28.61
N ASP A 116 -27.10 -7.11 -29.19
CA ASP A 116 -27.46 -5.87 -28.48
C ASP A 116 -26.29 -5.20 -27.71
N LYS A 117 -25.03 -5.55 -28.03
CA LYS A 117 -23.84 -4.98 -27.38
C LYS A 117 -23.21 -3.86 -28.19
N VAL A 118 -22.45 -3.01 -27.50
CA VAL A 118 -21.55 -2.04 -28.13
C VAL A 118 -20.17 -2.68 -28.21
N VAL A 119 -19.64 -2.82 -29.42
CA VAL A 119 -18.40 -3.55 -29.73
C VAL A 119 -17.40 -2.59 -30.36
N ALA A 120 -16.13 -2.69 -30.00
CA ALA A 120 -15.03 -2.10 -30.77
C ALA A 120 -14.09 -3.19 -31.29
N GLU A 121 -13.69 -3.08 -32.55
CA GLU A 121 -12.61 -3.87 -33.14
C GLU A 121 -11.36 -3.01 -33.29
N LEU A 122 -10.24 -3.47 -32.74
CA LEU A 122 -8.92 -2.85 -32.85
C LEU A 122 -8.13 -3.47 -34.01
N GLY A 123 -7.66 -2.62 -34.93
CA GLY A 123 -6.95 -3.03 -36.13
C GLY A 123 -7.89 -3.64 -37.15
N CYS A 124 -8.98 -2.94 -37.49
CA CYS A 124 -10.02 -3.49 -38.36
C CYS A 124 -9.56 -3.71 -39.81
N GLY A 125 -8.45 -3.11 -40.25
CA GLY A 125 -7.91 -3.29 -41.59
C GLY A 125 -8.90 -2.87 -42.67
N ASN A 126 -9.34 -3.82 -43.51
CA ASN A 126 -10.36 -3.56 -44.53
C ASN A 126 -11.82 -3.70 -44.01
N GLY A 127 -12.02 -3.95 -42.72
CA GLY A 127 -13.31 -3.95 -42.02
C GLY A 127 -14.08 -5.27 -42.09
N TRP A 128 -13.51 -6.35 -42.63
CA TRP A 128 -14.27 -7.58 -42.89
C TRP A 128 -14.79 -8.26 -41.62
N ILE A 129 -13.99 -8.31 -40.55
CA ILE A 129 -14.40 -8.90 -39.27
C ILE A 129 -15.46 -8.01 -38.60
N THR A 130 -15.31 -6.68 -38.65
CA THR A 130 -16.27 -5.71 -38.12
C THR A 130 -17.65 -5.94 -38.73
N ILE A 131 -17.70 -6.09 -40.06
CA ILE A 131 -18.91 -6.34 -40.82
C ILE A 131 -19.46 -7.74 -40.51
N ALA A 132 -18.60 -8.77 -40.44
CA ALA A 132 -19.00 -10.13 -40.09
C ALA A 132 -19.62 -10.21 -38.69
N ILE A 133 -19.07 -9.47 -37.72
CA ILE A 133 -19.63 -9.37 -36.37
C ILE A 133 -21.05 -8.80 -36.41
N ALA A 134 -21.23 -7.71 -37.15
CA ALA A 134 -22.53 -7.03 -37.26
C ALA A 134 -23.59 -7.90 -37.94
N GLU A 135 -23.22 -8.57 -39.04
CA GLU A 135 -24.09 -9.45 -39.82
C GLU A 135 -24.54 -10.67 -39.01
N LYS A 136 -23.59 -11.33 -38.34
CA LYS A 136 -23.87 -12.62 -37.69
C LYS A 136 -24.61 -12.47 -36.36
N TRP A 137 -24.21 -11.49 -35.54
CA TRP A 137 -24.64 -11.46 -34.14
C TRP A 137 -25.54 -10.28 -33.77
N SER A 138 -25.91 -9.41 -34.71
CA SER A 138 -26.84 -8.28 -34.45
C SER A 138 -26.48 -7.43 -33.21
N PRO A 139 -25.25 -6.91 -33.09
CA PRO A 139 -24.87 -5.97 -32.03
C PRO A 139 -25.62 -4.64 -32.17
N SER A 140 -25.73 -3.89 -31.08
CA SER A 140 -26.33 -2.54 -31.11
C SER A 140 -25.49 -1.56 -31.94
N LYS A 141 -24.15 -1.67 -31.82
CA LYS A 141 -23.17 -0.87 -32.54
C LYS A 141 -21.81 -1.58 -32.58
N VAL A 142 -21.08 -1.46 -33.68
CA VAL A 142 -19.69 -1.92 -33.86
C VAL A 142 -18.85 -0.77 -34.39
N TYR A 143 -17.78 -0.44 -33.68
CA TYR A 143 -16.77 0.54 -34.10
C TYR A 143 -15.54 -0.20 -34.60
N GLY A 144 -15.25 -0.11 -35.90
CA GLY A 144 -13.96 -0.56 -36.45
C GLY A 144 -12.93 0.57 -36.33
N LEU A 145 -11.84 0.30 -35.62
CA LEU A 145 -10.82 1.29 -35.29
C LEU A 145 -9.50 0.88 -35.95
N ASP A 146 -8.90 1.80 -36.70
CA ASP A 146 -7.60 1.60 -37.33
C ASP A 146 -6.78 2.90 -37.35
N ILE A 147 -5.46 2.78 -37.21
CA ILE A 147 -4.55 3.92 -37.27
C ILE A 147 -4.23 4.32 -38.72
N ASN A 148 -4.43 3.41 -39.68
CA ASN A 148 -4.20 3.67 -41.09
C ASN A 148 -5.44 4.34 -41.72
N PRO A 149 -5.36 5.61 -42.13
CA PRO A 149 -6.53 6.33 -42.67
C PRO A 149 -7.02 5.76 -44.02
N ARG A 150 -6.16 5.08 -44.79
CA ARG A 150 -6.60 4.37 -46.01
C ARG A 150 -7.43 3.13 -45.65
N ALA A 151 -7.09 2.45 -44.56
CA ALA A 151 -7.81 1.28 -44.06
C ALA A 151 -9.25 1.62 -43.64
N VAL A 152 -9.43 2.72 -42.91
CA VAL A 152 -10.74 3.24 -42.48
C VAL A 152 -11.64 3.54 -43.68
N LYS A 153 -11.13 4.24 -44.70
CA LYS A 153 -11.91 4.59 -45.89
C LYS A 153 -12.28 3.39 -46.74
N VAL A 154 -11.36 2.44 -46.92
CA VAL A 154 -11.67 1.18 -47.61
C VAL A 154 -12.72 0.38 -46.83
N SER A 155 -12.65 0.38 -45.50
CA SER A 155 -13.66 -0.24 -44.64
C SER A 155 -15.06 0.37 -44.83
N TRP A 156 -15.16 1.70 -44.98
CA TRP A 156 -16.42 2.36 -45.34
C TRP A 156 -16.94 1.92 -46.71
N ILE A 157 -16.09 1.84 -47.75
CA ILE A 157 -16.49 1.31 -49.06
C ILE A 157 -17.03 -0.12 -48.93
N ASN A 158 -16.33 -0.96 -48.18
CA ASN A 158 -16.72 -2.35 -47.92
C ASN A 158 -18.03 -2.45 -47.14
N LEU A 159 -18.29 -1.54 -46.22
CA LEU A 159 -19.57 -1.46 -45.54
C LEU A 159 -20.71 -1.19 -46.53
N TYR A 160 -20.54 -0.25 -47.46
CA TYR A 160 -21.57 0.02 -48.48
C TYR A 160 -21.76 -1.13 -49.47
N LEU A 161 -20.69 -1.84 -49.85
CA LEU A 161 -20.76 -3.03 -50.71
C LEU A 161 -21.65 -4.11 -50.09
N ASN A 162 -21.59 -4.26 -48.77
CA ASN A 162 -22.35 -5.26 -48.03
C ASN A 162 -23.68 -4.72 -47.50
N ALA A 163 -23.85 -3.44 -47.21
CA ALA A 163 -25.11 -2.90 -46.70
C ALA A 163 -26.19 -2.70 -47.76
N LEU A 164 -25.79 -2.63 -49.05
CA LEU A 164 -26.67 -2.36 -50.18
C LEU A 164 -26.64 -3.51 -51.20
N ASP A 165 -27.79 -3.82 -51.80
CA ASP A 165 -27.89 -4.78 -52.90
C ASP A 165 -27.27 -4.24 -54.21
N GLU A 166 -27.26 -5.06 -55.26
CA GLU A 166 -26.68 -4.67 -56.55
C GLU A 166 -27.38 -3.46 -57.21
N ASN A 167 -28.60 -3.14 -56.79
CA ASN A 167 -29.39 -2.02 -57.27
C ASN A 167 -29.31 -0.79 -56.34
N GLY A 168 -28.45 -0.82 -55.31
CA GLY A 168 -28.30 0.26 -54.35
C GLY A 168 -29.38 0.33 -53.27
N LYS A 169 -30.24 -0.69 -53.13
CA LYS A 169 -31.27 -0.72 -52.08
C LYS A 169 -30.70 -1.26 -50.77
N PRO A 170 -31.11 -0.72 -49.61
CA PRO A 170 -30.66 -1.21 -48.31
C PRO A 170 -31.07 -2.65 -48.05
N ILE A 171 -30.16 -3.41 -47.44
CA ILE A 171 -30.39 -4.78 -46.99
C ILE A 171 -30.71 -4.74 -45.50
N TYR A 172 -31.85 -5.33 -45.14
CA TYR A 172 -32.37 -5.34 -43.79
C TYR A 172 -32.16 -6.69 -43.12
N ASP A 173 -31.74 -6.67 -41.87
CA ASP A 173 -31.72 -7.83 -40.98
C ASP A 173 -33.10 -8.12 -40.37
N GLY A 174 -33.18 -9.16 -39.53
CA GLY A 174 -34.41 -9.59 -38.85
C GLY A 174 -35.03 -8.53 -37.91
N GLU A 175 -34.28 -7.49 -37.54
CA GLU A 175 -34.72 -6.37 -36.69
C GLU A 175 -35.04 -5.11 -37.51
N LYS A 176 -35.09 -5.21 -38.85
CA LYS A 176 -35.30 -4.10 -39.78
C LYS A 176 -34.22 -3.01 -39.69
N LYS A 177 -33.01 -3.38 -39.27
CA LYS A 177 -31.82 -2.51 -39.34
C LYS A 177 -30.93 -2.95 -40.48
N THR A 178 -30.06 -2.06 -40.92
CA THR A 178 -29.04 -2.32 -41.93
C THR A 178 -27.65 -2.33 -41.29
N LEU A 179 -26.65 -2.85 -42.00
CA LEU A 179 -25.26 -2.75 -41.55
C LEU A 179 -24.81 -1.28 -41.35
N LEU A 180 -25.39 -0.32 -42.11
CA LEU A 180 -25.11 1.11 -41.93
C LEU A 180 -25.64 1.66 -40.59
N ASP A 181 -26.68 1.04 -40.02
CA ASP A 181 -27.18 1.43 -38.70
C ASP A 181 -26.28 0.88 -37.58
N ARG A 182 -25.58 -0.24 -37.84
CA ARG A 182 -24.83 -1.00 -36.84
C ARG A 182 -23.33 -0.74 -36.85
N VAL A 183 -22.72 -0.35 -37.96
CA VAL A 183 -21.25 -0.27 -38.09
C VAL A 183 -20.77 1.16 -38.37
N GLU A 184 -19.67 1.55 -37.74
CA GLU A 184 -18.92 2.77 -38.05
C GLU A 184 -17.42 2.47 -38.08
N PHE A 185 -16.66 3.21 -38.90
CA PHE A 185 -15.21 3.13 -38.94
C PHE A 185 -14.57 4.49 -38.66
N HIS A 186 -13.56 4.51 -37.81
CA HIS A 186 -12.89 5.73 -37.37
C HIS A 186 -11.37 5.56 -37.35
N GLU A 187 -10.66 6.63 -37.70
CA GLU A 187 -9.22 6.71 -37.48
C GLU A 187 -8.96 6.83 -35.98
N SER A 188 -8.17 5.92 -35.43
CA SER A 188 -7.93 5.85 -33.99
C SER A 188 -6.61 5.16 -33.68
N ASP A 189 -5.81 5.77 -32.81
CA ASP A 189 -4.74 5.04 -32.13
C ASP A 189 -5.34 4.18 -31.02
N LEU A 190 -5.46 2.88 -31.27
CA LEU A 190 -6.19 1.92 -30.41
C LEU A 190 -7.58 2.43 -30.03
N LEU A 191 -7.82 2.73 -28.74
CA LEU A 191 -9.13 3.12 -28.21
C LEU A 191 -9.27 4.64 -28.01
N ALA A 192 -8.34 5.45 -28.53
CA ALA A 192 -8.38 6.91 -28.43
C ALA A 192 -9.74 7.49 -28.86
N TYR A 193 -10.28 7.08 -30.01
CA TYR A 193 -11.59 7.55 -30.48
C TYR A 193 -12.71 7.28 -29.46
N CYS A 194 -12.74 6.09 -28.86
CA CYS A 194 -13.75 5.74 -27.86
C CYS A 194 -13.61 6.57 -26.59
N LYS A 195 -12.37 6.83 -26.15
CA LYS A 195 -12.09 7.65 -24.97
C LYS A 195 -12.50 9.11 -25.18
N ASP A 196 -12.10 9.70 -26.31
CA ASP A 196 -12.36 11.10 -26.64
C ASP A 196 -13.87 11.39 -26.78
N HIS A 197 -14.64 10.39 -27.21
CA HIS A 197 -16.09 10.47 -27.36
C HIS A 197 -16.88 9.88 -26.18
N ASN A 198 -16.23 9.48 -25.08
CA ASN A 198 -16.84 8.87 -23.90
C ASN A 198 -17.73 7.64 -24.20
N ILE A 199 -17.30 6.81 -25.15
CA ILE A 199 -18.01 5.60 -25.57
C ILE A 199 -17.66 4.46 -24.62
N MET A 200 -18.68 3.94 -23.91
CA MET A 200 -18.55 2.78 -23.05
C MET A 200 -18.82 1.47 -23.80
N LEU A 201 -17.81 0.58 -23.81
CA LEU A 201 -17.81 -0.64 -24.62
C LEU A 201 -18.24 -1.86 -23.78
N GLU A 202 -18.98 -2.79 -24.39
CA GLU A 202 -19.27 -4.10 -23.78
C GLU A 202 -18.35 -5.19 -24.32
N ARG A 203 -17.84 -5.02 -25.55
CA ARG A 203 -16.85 -5.92 -26.15
C ARG A 203 -15.72 -5.13 -26.77
N ILE A 204 -14.51 -5.61 -26.57
CA ILE A 204 -13.32 -5.13 -27.26
C ILE A 204 -12.71 -6.35 -27.91
N VAL A 205 -12.61 -6.35 -29.23
CA VAL A 205 -11.99 -7.42 -29.99
C VAL A 205 -10.77 -6.85 -30.70
N GLY A 206 -9.66 -7.56 -30.77
CA GLY A 206 -8.46 -7.05 -31.42
C GLY A 206 -7.59 -8.14 -32.03
N CYS A 207 -7.22 -7.95 -33.29
CA CYS A 207 -6.15 -8.66 -33.95
C CYS A 207 -5.06 -7.64 -34.32
N ILE A 208 -4.33 -7.19 -33.31
CA ILE A 208 -3.33 -6.13 -33.46
C ILE A 208 -1.90 -6.69 -33.53
N PRO A 209 -0.95 -5.95 -34.13
CA PRO A 209 0.40 -6.44 -34.41
C PRO A 209 1.22 -6.78 -33.16
N GLN A 210 2.16 -7.72 -33.32
CA GLN A 210 3.17 -8.08 -32.31
C GLN A 210 4.59 -7.80 -32.84
N ILE A 211 5.15 -6.64 -32.49
CA ILE A 211 6.38 -6.12 -33.08
C ILE A 211 7.54 -6.23 -32.08
N LEU A 212 8.60 -6.93 -32.47
CA LEU A 212 9.83 -7.06 -31.70
C LEU A 212 10.76 -5.88 -32.01
N ASN A 213 11.35 -5.26 -31.00
CA ASN A 213 12.23 -4.08 -31.13
C ASN A 213 11.60 -2.92 -31.94
N PRO A 214 10.55 -2.28 -31.40
CA PRO A 214 9.89 -1.15 -32.05
C PRO A 214 10.87 0.00 -32.36
N ASN A 215 10.73 0.62 -33.54
CA ASN A 215 11.55 1.77 -33.94
C ASN A 215 11.11 3.02 -33.15
N PRO A 216 11.99 3.64 -32.32
CA PRO A 216 11.63 4.78 -31.47
C PRO A 216 11.16 6.02 -32.27
N ASP A 217 11.60 6.18 -33.52
CA ASP A 217 11.24 7.33 -34.38
C ASP A 217 9.97 7.12 -35.21
N ALA A 218 9.30 5.96 -35.08
CA ALA A 218 8.13 5.63 -35.90
C ALA A 218 6.92 6.53 -35.59
N MET A 219 6.68 6.91 -34.33
CA MET A 219 5.53 7.74 -33.95
C MET A 219 5.73 9.24 -34.22
N THR A 220 6.98 9.71 -34.37
CA THR A 220 7.31 11.13 -34.51
C THR A 220 6.97 11.71 -35.89
N LYS A 221 6.62 10.85 -36.86
CA LYS A 221 6.19 11.23 -38.21
C LYS A 221 4.67 11.42 -38.23
N MET A 222 4.19 12.58 -38.67
CA MET A 222 2.76 12.81 -38.90
C MET A 222 2.20 11.72 -39.83
N ILE A 223 1.29 10.90 -39.30
CA ILE A 223 0.54 9.93 -40.10
C ILE A 223 -0.46 10.73 -40.92
N THR A 224 -0.28 10.73 -42.24
CA THR A 224 -1.19 11.39 -43.18
C THR A 224 -1.53 10.45 -44.31
N GLU A 225 -2.71 10.63 -44.91
CA GLU A 225 -3.18 9.84 -46.06
C GLU A 225 -2.22 9.87 -47.27
N ASN A 226 -1.38 10.90 -47.35
CA ASN A 226 -0.41 11.13 -48.41
C ASN A 226 0.95 10.45 -48.17
N ALA A 227 1.10 9.68 -47.09
CA ALA A 227 2.31 8.90 -46.85
C ALA A 227 2.45 7.74 -47.86
N SER A 228 3.69 7.25 -48.05
CA SER A 228 3.96 6.19 -49.03
C SER A 228 3.23 4.89 -48.68
N GLU A 229 2.90 4.09 -49.70
CA GLU A 229 2.19 2.81 -49.51
C GLU A 229 2.95 1.84 -48.61
N GLU A 230 4.27 1.75 -48.77
CA GLU A 230 5.15 0.96 -47.91
C GLU A 230 5.11 1.46 -46.46
N PHE A 231 5.08 2.78 -46.24
CA PHE A 231 4.97 3.34 -44.89
C PHE A 231 3.61 3.03 -44.27
N LEU A 232 2.51 3.22 -44.99
CA LEU A 232 1.16 2.92 -44.51
C LEU A 232 0.94 1.42 -44.27
N TYR A 233 1.51 0.56 -45.12
CA TYR A 233 1.55 -0.88 -44.91
C TYR A 233 2.41 -1.24 -43.68
N SER A 234 3.49 -0.50 -43.44
CA SER A 234 4.30 -0.65 -42.23
C SER A 234 3.65 -0.06 -40.98
N LEU A 235 2.61 0.78 -41.07
CA LEU A 235 1.84 1.24 -39.90
C LEU A 235 1.07 0.08 -39.24
N SER A 236 0.75 -0.96 -40.00
CA SER A 236 0.31 -2.25 -39.44
C SER A 236 1.43 -3.06 -38.78
N ASN A 237 2.64 -2.51 -38.68
CA ASN A 237 3.76 -2.94 -37.81
C ASN A 237 4.23 -1.77 -36.92
N TYR A 238 3.35 -0.82 -36.63
CA TYR A 238 3.66 0.35 -35.82
C TYR A 238 3.64 0.03 -34.32
N CYS A 239 4.78 0.29 -33.68
CA CYS A 239 4.87 0.44 -32.25
C CYS A 239 6.15 1.25 -32.00
N ALA A 240 6.10 2.24 -31.11
CA ALA A 240 7.30 2.72 -30.41
C ALA A 240 7.47 1.91 -29.12
N LEU A 241 8.61 2.00 -28.44
CA LEU A 241 8.75 1.44 -27.09
C LEU A 241 7.65 2.03 -26.20
N GLN A 242 6.81 1.16 -25.62
CA GLN A 242 5.71 1.58 -24.74
C GLN A 242 6.18 1.77 -23.29
N GLY A 243 7.38 1.27 -22.96
CA GLY A 243 7.93 1.31 -21.61
C GLY A 243 7.46 0.14 -20.74
N PHE A 244 6.93 -0.92 -21.35
CA PHE A 244 6.44 -2.11 -20.66
C PHE A 244 7.46 -3.24 -20.65
N VAL A 245 7.44 -4.08 -19.62
CA VAL A 245 8.22 -5.33 -19.59
C VAL A 245 7.88 -6.23 -20.78
N GLU A 246 6.66 -6.13 -21.29
CA GLU A 246 6.14 -6.87 -22.43
C GLU A 246 6.66 -6.40 -23.80
N ASP A 247 7.33 -5.23 -23.87
CA ASP A 247 7.97 -4.74 -25.10
C ASP A 247 9.07 -5.72 -25.59
N GLN A 248 9.80 -6.34 -24.67
CA GLN A 248 10.86 -7.32 -25.01
C GLN A 248 10.33 -8.57 -25.74
N PHE A 249 9.02 -8.83 -25.65
CA PHE A 249 8.34 -9.96 -26.28
C PHE A 249 7.45 -9.52 -27.46
N GLY A 250 7.48 -8.24 -27.82
CA GLY A 250 6.63 -7.64 -28.84
C GLY A 250 5.15 -7.59 -28.47
N LEU A 251 4.85 -7.52 -27.17
CA LEU A 251 3.50 -7.50 -26.61
C LEU A 251 3.10 -6.11 -26.06
N GLY A 252 3.96 -5.10 -26.16
CA GLY A 252 3.73 -3.77 -25.60
C GLY A 252 2.48 -3.07 -26.12
N LEU A 253 2.20 -3.15 -27.42
CA LEU A 253 0.99 -2.56 -28.03
C LEU A 253 -0.29 -3.19 -27.46
N ILE A 254 -0.30 -4.52 -27.25
CA ILE A 254 -1.42 -5.23 -26.64
C ILE A 254 -1.55 -4.83 -25.16
N ALA A 255 -0.44 -4.69 -24.46
CA ALA A 255 -0.42 -4.22 -23.07
C ALA A 255 -1.09 -2.85 -22.92
N ARG A 256 -0.76 -1.89 -23.81
CA ARG A 256 -1.41 -0.57 -23.87
C ARG A 256 -2.90 -0.69 -24.21
N ALA A 257 -3.26 -1.51 -25.19
CA ALA A 257 -4.66 -1.72 -25.58
C ALA A 257 -5.51 -2.26 -24.44
N ILE A 258 -4.95 -3.17 -23.62
CA ILE A 258 -5.61 -3.70 -22.43
C ILE A 258 -5.83 -2.59 -21.41
N GLU A 259 -4.78 -1.81 -21.07
CA GLU A 259 -4.89 -0.72 -20.08
C GLU A 259 -5.86 0.38 -20.52
N GLU A 260 -5.82 0.81 -21.78
CA GLU A 260 -6.81 1.72 -22.34
C GLU A 260 -8.22 1.11 -22.30
N GLY A 261 -8.32 -0.19 -22.60
CA GLY A 261 -9.59 -0.89 -22.59
C GLY A 261 -10.20 -1.01 -21.20
N ILE A 262 -9.42 -1.10 -20.12
CA ILE A 262 -9.94 -1.05 -18.73
C ILE A 262 -10.71 0.26 -18.51
N SER A 263 -10.27 1.37 -19.10
CA SER A 263 -10.92 2.68 -18.91
C SER A 263 -12.29 2.80 -19.59
N VAL A 264 -12.49 2.15 -20.75
CA VAL A 264 -13.72 2.28 -21.56
C VAL A 264 -14.65 1.08 -21.49
N ILE A 265 -14.18 -0.08 -21.03
CA ILE A 265 -15.00 -1.29 -20.97
C ILE A 265 -16.00 -1.22 -19.81
N LYS A 266 -17.25 -1.64 -19.98
CA LYS A 266 -18.22 -1.79 -18.89
C LYS A 266 -17.79 -2.92 -17.94
N PRO A 267 -18.22 -2.94 -16.66
CA PRO A 267 -17.81 -3.95 -15.69
C PRO A 267 -18.03 -5.41 -16.13
N THR A 268 -19.10 -5.69 -16.87
CA THR A 268 -19.42 -7.03 -17.42
C THR A 268 -18.87 -7.26 -18.83
N GLY A 269 -17.94 -6.43 -19.27
CA GLY A 269 -17.39 -6.49 -20.62
C GLY A 269 -16.38 -7.62 -20.80
N ILE A 270 -16.14 -7.97 -22.06
CA ILE A 270 -15.21 -9.03 -22.45
C ILE A 270 -14.23 -8.47 -23.48
N MET A 271 -12.95 -8.73 -23.25
CA MET A 271 -11.88 -8.47 -24.21
C MET A 271 -11.51 -9.76 -24.93
N ILE A 272 -11.39 -9.73 -26.25
CA ILE A 272 -11.00 -10.91 -27.03
C ILE A 272 -9.84 -10.55 -27.96
N PHE A 273 -8.69 -11.15 -27.74
CA PHE A 273 -7.49 -10.85 -28.50
C PHE A 273 -6.94 -12.08 -29.20
N ASN A 274 -6.53 -11.88 -30.46
CA ASN A 274 -5.73 -12.84 -31.19
C ASN A 274 -4.24 -12.59 -30.91
N MET A 275 -3.48 -13.64 -30.60
CA MET A 275 -2.09 -13.52 -30.22
C MET A 275 -1.23 -14.61 -30.85
N GLY A 276 -0.08 -14.23 -31.40
CA GLY A 276 0.99 -15.16 -31.69
C GLY A 276 1.60 -15.69 -30.40
N GLY A 277 1.67 -17.01 -30.27
CA GLY A 277 2.21 -17.70 -29.09
C GLY A 277 3.72 -17.86 -29.09
N ARG A 278 4.46 -17.08 -29.89
CA ARG A 278 5.95 -17.09 -29.92
C ARG A 278 6.55 -16.85 -28.52
N PRO A 279 6.07 -15.89 -27.70
CA PRO A 279 6.56 -15.70 -26.32
C PRO A 279 6.20 -16.82 -25.34
N GLY A 280 5.43 -17.82 -25.79
CA GLY A 280 4.91 -18.89 -24.96
C GLY A 280 3.62 -18.55 -24.23
N GLN A 281 2.86 -19.60 -23.91
CA GLN A 281 1.50 -19.46 -23.39
C GLN A 281 1.46 -18.78 -22.02
N ALA A 282 2.44 -19.07 -21.16
CA ALA A 282 2.53 -18.46 -19.82
C ALA A 282 2.71 -16.94 -19.91
N VAL A 283 3.57 -16.44 -20.81
CA VAL A 283 3.79 -15.00 -21.00
C VAL A 283 2.53 -14.33 -21.57
N CYS A 284 1.89 -14.96 -22.56
CA CYS A 284 0.66 -14.44 -23.16
C CYS A 284 -0.49 -14.33 -22.14
N ARG A 285 -0.64 -15.31 -21.26
CA ARG A 285 -1.66 -15.27 -20.19
C ARG A 285 -1.32 -14.23 -19.13
N ARG A 286 -0.06 -14.20 -18.69
CA ARG A 286 0.41 -13.28 -17.64
C ARG A 286 0.21 -11.81 -18.02
N LEU A 287 0.31 -11.46 -19.31
CA LEU A 287 0.01 -10.11 -19.84
C LEU A 287 -1.35 -9.57 -19.35
N PHE A 288 -2.38 -10.42 -19.36
CA PHE A 288 -3.73 -10.08 -18.93
C PHE A 288 -3.92 -10.32 -17.43
N GLU A 289 -3.46 -11.46 -16.91
CA GLU A 289 -3.64 -11.84 -15.51
C GLU A 289 -3.05 -10.78 -14.57
N ARG A 290 -1.85 -10.25 -14.87
CA ARG A 290 -1.23 -9.19 -14.07
C ARG A 290 -1.99 -7.86 -14.07
N ARG A 291 -2.88 -7.65 -15.04
CA ARG A 291 -3.76 -6.47 -15.17
C ARG A 291 -5.16 -6.72 -14.60
N GLY A 292 -5.33 -7.83 -13.87
CA GLY A 292 -6.57 -8.15 -13.16
C GLY A 292 -7.60 -8.87 -14.02
N PHE A 293 -7.20 -9.61 -15.06
CA PHE A 293 -8.13 -10.38 -15.89
C PHE A 293 -8.14 -11.88 -15.53
N ARG A 294 -9.31 -12.52 -15.66
CA ARG A 294 -9.45 -13.97 -15.87
C ARG A 294 -9.31 -14.25 -17.36
N VAL A 295 -8.41 -15.15 -17.71
CA VAL A 295 -8.07 -15.47 -19.10
C VAL A 295 -8.51 -16.88 -19.44
N ASN A 296 -9.25 -17.02 -20.53
CA ASN A 296 -9.59 -18.31 -21.11
C ASN A 296 -9.09 -18.39 -22.56
N LYS A 297 -8.31 -19.42 -22.90
CA LYS A 297 -7.89 -19.68 -24.28
C LYS A 297 -8.99 -20.46 -24.99
N ILE A 298 -9.73 -19.78 -25.86
CA ILE A 298 -10.93 -20.35 -26.50
C ILE A 298 -10.64 -21.06 -27.82
N TRP A 299 -9.55 -20.69 -28.49
CA TRP A 299 -9.15 -21.26 -29.78
C TRP A 299 -7.65 -21.18 -30.01
N GLN A 300 -7.11 -22.09 -30.82
CA GLN A 300 -5.70 -22.10 -31.19
C GLN A 300 -5.48 -22.82 -32.54
N THR A 301 -4.66 -22.22 -33.40
CA THR A 301 -4.15 -22.81 -34.65
C THR A 301 -2.61 -22.65 -34.71
N LYS A 302 -1.99 -23.04 -35.82
CA LYS A 302 -0.55 -22.80 -36.07
C LYS A 302 -0.34 -22.21 -37.45
N ALA A 303 0.46 -21.14 -37.53
CA ALA A 303 0.80 -20.47 -38.78
C ALA A 303 2.28 -20.65 -39.11
N ALA A 304 2.57 -20.63 -40.42
CA ALA A 304 3.89 -20.82 -40.97
C ALA A 304 4.45 -19.48 -41.44
N ASP A 305 4.84 -18.61 -40.51
CA ASP A 305 5.48 -17.36 -40.90
C ASP A 305 6.18 -16.66 -39.72
N THR A 306 7.52 -16.59 -39.71
CA THR A 306 8.24 -15.58 -38.91
C THR A 306 9.73 -15.51 -39.28
N ASP A 307 10.27 -14.30 -39.40
CA ASP A 307 11.69 -14.05 -39.17
C ASP A 307 12.00 -14.21 -37.67
N ILE A 308 12.77 -15.24 -37.34
CA ILE A 308 13.12 -15.61 -35.96
C ILE A 308 14.53 -15.15 -35.55
N SER A 309 15.25 -14.44 -36.42
CA SER A 309 16.64 -14.02 -36.17
C SER A 309 16.78 -13.14 -34.92
N ALA A 310 15.88 -12.17 -34.72
CA ALA A 310 15.87 -11.32 -33.53
C ALA A 310 15.61 -12.11 -32.22
N LEU A 311 14.76 -13.14 -32.29
CA LEU A 311 14.39 -13.96 -31.14
C LEU A 311 15.52 -14.87 -30.68
N VAL A 312 16.35 -15.34 -31.63
CA VAL A 312 17.57 -16.11 -31.37
C VAL A 312 18.57 -15.31 -30.54
N GLU A 313 18.77 -14.02 -30.86
CA GLU A 313 19.67 -13.14 -30.10
C GLU A 313 19.12 -12.81 -28.71
N ILE A 314 17.80 -12.67 -28.56
CA ILE A 314 17.17 -12.50 -27.23
C ILE A 314 17.38 -13.75 -26.38
N GLU A 315 17.13 -14.94 -26.91
CA GLU A 315 17.29 -16.22 -26.18
C GLU A 315 18.76 -16.50 -25.79
N LYS A 316 19.73 -15.90 -26.47
CA LYS A 316 21.16 -15.99 -26.13
C LYS A 316 21.49 -15.23 -24.84
N ASN A 317 20.80 -14.11 -24.61
CA ASN A 317 21.08 -13.18 -23.51
C ASN A 317 20.01 -13.23 -22.39
N SER A 318 19.00 -14.09 -22.52
CA SER A 318 17.87 -14.21 -21.59
C SER A 318 17.59 -15.68 -21.24
N PRO A 319 17.18 -16.01 -20.00
CA PRO A 319 16.75 -17.35 -19.63
C PRO A 319 15.39 -17.75 -20.25
N HIS A 320 14.67 -16.81 -20.87
CA HIS A 320 13.38 -17.06 -21.50
C HIS A 320 13.49 -17.99 -22.71
N ARG A 321 12.50 -18.86 -22.91
CA ARG A 321 12.40 -19.77 -24.07
C ARG A 321 11.16 -19.47 -24.88
N PHE A 322 11.37 -19.07 -26.14
CA PHE A 322 10.30 -18.93 -27.13
C PHE A 322 9.76 -20.30 -27.56
N GLU A 323 8.52 -20.33 -28.05
CA GLU A 323 7.81 -21.56 -28.45
C GLU A 323 7.57 -21.62 -29.97
N PHE A 324 8.24 -22.55 -30.64
CA PHE A 324 8.07 -22.89 -32.06
C PHE A 324 7.76 -24.38 -32.25
N PHE A 325 7.29 -24.79 -33.42
CA PHE A 325 6.95 -26.18 -33.71
C PHE A 325 7.53 -26.62 -35.06
N MET A 326 7.87 -27.91 -35.17
CA MET A 326 8.26 -28.52 -36.45
C MET A 326 7.00 -28.76 -37.27
N GLY A 327 6.80 -27.95 -38.32
CA GLY A 327 5.59 -27.98 -39.16
C GLY A 327 4.31 -27.64 -38.38
N ARG A 328 3.16 -27.75 -39.06
CA ARG A 328 1.83 -27.47 -38.46
C ARG A 328 1.33 -28.58 -37.53
N THR A 329 1.89 -29.78 -37.61
CA THR A 329 1.47 -30.96 -36.83
C THR A 329 2.36 -31.25 -35.62
N GLY A 330 3.46 -30.53 -35.42
CA GLY A 330 4.37 -30.79 -34.30
C GLY A 330 3.77 -30.37 -32.95
N ASP A 331 3.76 -31.27 -31.97
CA ASP A 331 3.11 -31.01 -30.67
C ASP A 331 4.07 -30.59 -29.56
N ARG A 332 5.38 -30.69 -29.79
CA ARG A 332 6.41 -30.29 -28.84
C ARG A 332 7.02 -28.95 -29.21
N PRO A 333 7.10 -27.99 -28.28
CA PRO A 333 7.73 -26.71 -28.54
C PRO A 333 9.25 -26.85 -28.65
N LEU A 334 9.83 -26.12 -29.60
CA LEU A 334 11.25 -25.89 -29.82
C LEU A 334 11.58 -24.46 -29.40
N CYS A 335 12.81 -24.26 -28.90
CA CYS A 335 13.32 -22.91 -28.68
C CYS A 335 13.69 -22.23 -30.01
N ALA A 336 13.85 -20.90 -30.01
CA ALA A 336 14.14 -20.11 -31.19
C ALA A 336 15.44 -20.57 -31.88
N ARG A 337 16.48 -20.89 -31.10
CA ARG A 337 17.77 -21.36 -31.64
C ARG A 337 17.63 -22.66 -32.44
N THR A 338 16.91 -23.63 -31.88
CA THR A 338 16.65 -24.91 -32.54
C THR A 338 15.75 -24.74 -33.77
N ALA A 339 14.70 -23.91 -33.65
CA ALA A 339 13.81 -23.61 -34.76
C ALA A 339 14.56 -22.92 -35.92
N TRP A 340 15.49 -22.01 -35.62
CA TRP A 340 16.31 -21.32 -36.63
C TRP A 340 17.28 -22.25 -37.33
N ALA A 341 17.97 -23.10 -36.57
CA ALA A 341 18.84 -24.12 -37.14
C ALA A 341 18.06 -25.10 -38.04
N TYR A 342 16.88 -25.54 -37.58
CA TYR A 342 16.01 -26.44 -38.36
C TYR A 342 15.48 -25.77 -39.64
N GLY A 343 15.04 -24.51 -39.54
CA GLY A 343 14.60 -23.71 -40.70
C GLY A 343 15.70 -23.52 -41.73
N LYS A 344 16.93 -23.18 -41.30
CA LYS A 344 18.09 -23.03 -42.19
C LYS A 344 18.51 -24.35 -42.85
N ALA A 345 18.23 -25.49 -42.22
CA ALA A 345 18.44 -26.81 -42.78
C ALA A 345 17.32 -27.27 -43.76
N GLY A 346 16.38 -26.39 -44.11
CA GLY A 346 15.27 -26.70 -45.03
C GLY A 346 14.01 -27.26 -44.34
N GLY A 347 13.97 -27.28 -43.01
CA GLY A 347 12.80 -27.68 -42.23
C GLY A 347 11.71 -26.59 -42.21
N CYS A 348 10.44 -27.00 -42.13
CA CYS A 348 9.32 -26.07 -41.97
C CYS A 348 9.07 -25.79 -40.48
N ILE A 349 9.02 -24.51 -40.10
CA ILE A 349 8.68 -24.08 -38.74
C ILE A 349 7.27 -23.49 -38.69
N SER A 350 6.61 -23.61 -37.54
CA SER A 350 5.37 -22.90 -37.26
C SER A 350 5.38 -22.33 -35.84
N HIS A 351 4.50 -21.38 -35.56
CA HIS A 351 4.19 -20.93 -34.21
C HIS A 351 2.68 -21.02 -33.97
N SER A 352 2.28 -21.05 -32.70
CA SER A 352 0.86 -21.04 -32.38
C SER A 352 0.24 -19.65 -32.58
N ILE A 353 -1.03 -19.62 -32.96
CA ILE A 353 -1.90 -18.44 -32.91
C ILE A 353 -3.04 -18.80 -31.98
N SER A 354 -3.24 -18.05 -30.91
CA SER A 354 -4.23 -18.33 -29.88
C SER A 354 -5.18 -17.16 -29.70
N VAL A 355 -6.47 -17.47 -29.54
CA VAL A 355 -7.50 -16.49 -29.22
C VAL A 355 -7.82 -16.58 -27.73
N TYR A 356 -7.65 -15.47 -27.02
CA TYR A 356 -7.90 -15.35 -25.60
C TYR A 356 -9.15 -14.52 -25.35
N SER A 357 -10.04 -15.03 -24.48
CA SER A 357 -11.20 -14.33 -23.95
C SER A 357 -10.90 -13.92 -22.51
N CYS A 358 -10.98 -12.62 -22.23
CA CYS A 358 -10.49 -12.01 -21.02
C CYS A 358 -11.60 -11.18 -20.35
N GLN A 359 -11.85 -11.45 -19.06
CA GLN A 359 -12.83 -10.73 -18.24
C GLN A 359 -12.15 -10.13 -17.02
N LEU A 360 -12.53 -8.90 -16.65
CA LEU A 360 -12.01 -8.29 -15.43
C LEU A 360 -12.43 -9.09 -14.20
N ARG A 361 -11.46 -9.41 -13.35
CA ARG A 361 -11.68 -9.77 -11.95
C ARG A 361 -12.19 -8.51 -11.25
N GLN A 362 -13.20 -8.63 -10.39
CA GLN A 362 -13.69 -7.55 -9.53
C GLN A 362 -13.64 -6.15 -10.21
N PRO A 363 -14.45 -5.95 -11.26
CA PRO A 363 -14.21 -4.93 -12.29
C PRO A 363 -14.17 -3.50 -11.76
N ASN A 364 -14.95 -3.18 -10.73
CA ASN A 364 -14.97 -1.84 -10.14
C ASN A 364 -13.65 -1.56 -9.42
N GLN A 365 -13.16 -2.52 -8.64
CA GLN A 365 -11.90 -2.41 -7.89
C GLN A 365 -10.70 -2.29 -8.82
N VAL A 366 -10.63 -3.13 -9.86
CA VAL A 366 -9.53 -3.05 -10.85
C VAL A 366 -9.55 -1.71 -11.57
N LYS A 367 -10.72 -1.21 -11.96
CA LYS A 367 -10.83 0.13 -12.56
C LYS A 367 -10.32 1.23 -11.64
N THR A 368 -10.71 1.23 -10.36
CA THR A 368 -10.21 2.20 -9.38
C THR A 368 -8.69 2.19 -9.27
N ILE A 369 -8.07 1.00 -9.27
CA ILE A 369 -6.61 0.85 -9.26
C ILE A 369 -5.98 1.50 -10.50
N PHE A 370 -6.48 1.20 -11.70
CA PHE A 370 -5.93 1.76 -12.94
C PHE A 370 -6.21 3.26 -13.09
N ASP A 371 -7.33 3.75 -12.57
CA ASP A 371 -7.64 5.18 -12.52
C ASP A 371 -6.66 5.93 -11.60
N PHE A 372 -6.31 5.37 -10.44
CA PHE A 372 -5.26 5.93 -9.57
C PHE A 372 -3.90 5.97 -10.28
N LEU A 373 -3.51 4.89 -10.95
CA LEU A 373 -2.24 4.81 -11.66
C LEU A 373 -2.11 5.82 -12.81
N ARG A 374 -3.23 6.15 -13.47
CA ARG A 374 -3.29 7.15 -14.55
C ARG A 374 -3.02 8.57 -14.04
N ASP A 375 -3.38 8.88 -12.80
CA ASP A 375 -3.31 10.21 -12.19
C ASP A 375 -1.90 10.54 -11.64
N GLY A 376 -0.85 10.27 -12.43
CA GLY A 376 0.54 10.68 -12.10
C GLY A 376 1.48 9.57 -11.60
N PHE A 377 1.06 8.30 -11.62
CA PHE A 377 1.85 7.15 -11.11
C PHE A 377 2.20 6.11 -12.18
N LYS A 378 2.25 6.50 -13.47
CA LYS A 378 2.52 5.58 -14.59
C LYS A 378 3.84 4.80 -14.45
N GLU A 379 4.83 5.36 -13.77
CA GLU A 379 6.11 4.70 -13.46
C GLU A 379 5.93 3.38 -12.68
N ILE A 380 4.81 3.23 -11.97
CA ILE A 380 4.49 2.05 -11.14
C ILE A 380 3.69 1.00 -11.91
N ASN A 381 3.16 1.30 -13.12
CA ASN A 381 2.37 0.33 -13.90
C ASN A 381 3.13 -0.99 -14.10
N ASN A 382 4.45 -0.92 -14.29
CA ASN A 382 5.29 -2.09 -14.46
C ASN A 382 5.46 -2.94 -13.20
N SER A 383 5.21 -2.38 -12.03
CA SER A 383 5.30 -3.06 -10.73
C SER A 383 3.97 -3.66 -10.28
N LEU A 384 2.85 -3.25 -10.89
CA LEU A 384 1.54 -3.87 -10.64
C LEU A 384 1.56 -5.33 -11.13
N ASP A 385 1.26 -6.24 -10.21
CA ASP A 385 1.06 -7.65 -10.52
C ASP A 385 -0.20 -8.17 -9.80
N LEU A 386 -1.30 -8.25 -10.56
CA LEU A 386 -2.57 -8.82 -10.14
C LEU A 386 -2.75 -10.27 -10.63
N SER A 387 -1.66 -10.97 -10.98
CA SER A 387 -1.72 -12.40 -11.27
C SER A 387 -1.71 -13.19 -9.97
N PHE A 388 -2.64 -14.15 -9.82
CA PHE A 388 -2.78 -14.93 -8.59
C PHE A 388 -2.98 -16.39 -8.93
N ASP A 389 -2.26 -17.27 -8.22
CA ASP A 389 -2.46 -18.71 -8.32
C ASP A 389 -3.73 -19.17 -7.58
N ASP A 390 -4.11 -18.44 -6.52
CA ASP A 390 -5.31 -18.68 -5.72
C ASP A 390 -6.28 -17.50 -5.84
N ASP A 391 -7.53 -17.80 -6.22
CA ASP A 391 -8.60 -16.81 -6.35
C ASP A 391 -8.95 -16.17 -4.99
N ALA A 392 -8.79 -16.88 -3.86
CA ALA A 392 -9.04 -16.31 -2.53
C ALA A 392 -8.06 -15.17 -2.19
N VAL A 393 -6.78 -15.32 -2.59
CA VAL A 393 -5.76 -14.26 -2.41
C VAL A 393 -6.08 -13.05 -3.30
N ALA A 394 -6.56 -13.29 -4.52
CA ALA A 394 -7.02 -12.23 -5.41
C ALA A 394 -8.21 -11.47 -4.81
N ASP A 395 -9.14 -12.21 -4.21
CA ASP A 395 -10.36 -11.68 -3.62
C ASP A 395 -10.11 -10.81 -2.39
N GLU A 396 -9.00 -11.01 -1.67
CA GLU A 396 -8.56 -10.13 -0.57
C GLU A 396 -7.68 -8.96 -1.04
N LYS A 397 -6.72 -9.22 -1.95
CA LYS A 397 -5.71 -8.21 -2.33
C LYS A 397 -6.26 -7.11 -3.22
N ILE A 398 -7.09 -7.45 -4.22
CA ILE A 398 -7.61 -6.47 -5.20
C ILE A 398 -8.47 -5.40 -4.50
N PRO A 399 -9.41 -5.74 -3.61
CA PRO A 399 -10.18 -4.71 -2.92
C PRO A 399 -9.35 -3.85 -2.00
N PHE A 400 -8.36 -4.44 -1.29
CA PHE A 400 -7.45 -3.65 -0.47
C PHE A 400 -6.64 -2.66 -1.30
N LEU A 401 -6.13 -3.06 -2.47
CA LEU A 401 -5.42 -2.13 -3.37
C LEU A 401 -6.35 -1.03 -3.89
N SER A 402 -7.61 -1.35 -4.22
CA SER A 402 -8.61 -0.33 -4.58
C SER A 402 -8.89 0.64 -3.44
N TYR A 403 -9.00 0.14 -2.20
CA TYR A 403 -9.17 0.95 -1.01
C TYR A 403 -7.95 1.85 -0.77
N LEU A 404 -6.74 1.29 -0.81
CA LEU A 404 -5.49 2.02 -0.63
C LEU A 404 -5.33 3.11 -1.69
N ALA A 405 -5.62 2.81 -2.97
CA ALA A 405 -5.64 3.79 -4.05
C ALA A 405 -6.60 4.96 -3.76
N SER A 406 -7.80 4.65 -3.27
CA SER A 406 -8.80 5.67 -2.91
C SER A 406 -8.33 6.52 -1.73
N VAL A 407 -7.79 5.90 -0.67
CA VAL A 407 -7.24 6.61 0.50
C VAL A 407 -6.11 7.54 0.09
N LEU A 408 -5.15 7.06 -0.69
CA LEU A 408 -4.02 7.86 -1.15
C LEU A 408 -4.42 8.98 -2.12
N LYS A 409 -5.53 8.81 -2.86
CA LYS A 409 -6.06 9.84 -3.76
C LYS A 409 -6.84 10.92 -3.01
N GLU A 410 -7.73 10.52 -2.11
CA GLU A 410 -8.64 11.42 -1.39
C GLU A 410 -7.97 12.14 -0.23
N HIS A 411 -7.08 11.45 0.50
CA HIS A 411 -6.44 12.00 1.69
C HIS A 411 -5.08 12.60 1.34
N SER A 412 -4.87 13.84 1.77
CA SER A 412 -3.57 14.49 1.68
C SER A 412 -2.63 14.04 2.79
N TYR A 413 -3.11 13.52 3.92
CA TYR A 413 -2.31 13.07 5.08
C TYR A 413 -2.97 11.84 5.74
N LEU A 414 -2.30 11.19 6.68
CA LEU A 414 -2.92 10.14 7.51
C LEU A 414 -3.41 10.73 8.85
N PRO A 415 -4.63 10.40 9.31
CA PRO A 415 -5.18 10.95 10.53
C PRO A 415 -4.41 10.47 11.78
N PHE A 416 -4.48 11.28 12.84
CA PHE A 416 -4.03 10.85 14.15
C PHE A 416 -4.91 9.69 14.65
N GLU A 417 -4.29 8.72 15.32
CA GLU A 417 -5.00 7.61 15.95
C GLU A 417 -4.50 7.42 17.38
N SER A 418 -5.43 7.10 18.27
CA SER A 418 -5.11 6.82 19.68
C SER A 418 -4.16 5.63 19.82
N PRO A 419 -3.30 5.59 20.86
CA PRO A 419 -2.53 4.38 21.20
C PRO A 419 -3.37 3.12 21.44
N ALA A 420 -4.68 3.27 21.70
CA ALA A 420 -5.61 2.14 21.75
C ALA A 420 -5.87 1.50 20.36
N GLY A 421 -5.40 2.12 19.29
CA GLY A 421 -5.68 1.76 17.90
C GLY A 421 -6.78 2.61 17.28
N SER A 422 -6.88 2.51 15.96
CA SER A 422 -7.81 3.29 15.16
C SER A 422 -9.24 3.05 15.59
N LYS A 423 -9.99 4.12 15.85
CA LYS A 423 -11.39 4.00 16.25
C LYS A 423 -12.20 3.23 15.21
N ARG A 424 -11.99 3.53 13.92
CA ARG A 424 -12.62 2.81 12.82
C ARG A 424 -12.28 1.32 12.84
N PHE A 425 -11.02 0.97 13.04
CA PHE A 425 -10.62 -0.44 13.10
C PHE A 425 -11.23 -1.15 14.32
N ARG A 426 -11.22 -0.52 15.50
CA ARG A 426 -11.86 -1.05 16.71
C ARG A 426 -13.37 -1.25 16.52
N ASP A 427 -14.06 -0.30 15.87
CA ASP A 427 -15.48 -0.40 15.55
C ASP A 427 -15.77 -1.55 14.58
N LEU A 428 -14.89 -1.77 13.59
CA LEU A 428 -15.00 -2.89 12.65
C LEU A 428 -14.79 -4.25 13.34
N VAL A 429 -13.79 -4.37 14.22
CA VAL A 429 -13.56 -5.59 15.02
C VAL A 429 -14.78 -5.87 15.91
N ALA A 430 -15.24 -4.86 16.66
CA ALA A 430 -16.41 -4.98 17.52
C ALA A 430 -17.67 -5.32 16.72
N GLY A 431 -17.86 -4.67 15.57
CA GLY A 431 -18.97 -4.91 14.65
C GLY A 431 -18.97 -6.34 14.10
N PHE A 432 -17.80 -6.86 13.72
CA PHE A 432 -17.65 -8.24 13.24
C PHE A 432 -18.03 -9.24 14.32
N ILE A 433 -17.46 -9.08 15.53
CA ILE A 433 -17.74 -9.95 16.67
C ILE A 433 -19.21 -9.87 17.09
N LYS A 434 -19.83 -8.68 17.03
CA LYS A 434 -21.27 -8.49 17.27
C LYS A 434 -22.13 -9.19 16.22
N THR A 435 -21.78 -9.06 14.94
CA THR A 435 -22.61 -9.55 13.83
C THR A 435 -22.50 -11.06 13.65
N TYR A 436 -21.29 -11.60 13.68
CA TYR A 436 -21.01 -13.01 13.38
C TYR A 436 -20.98 -13.92 14.62
N HIS A 437 -20.69 -13.37 15.80
CA HIS A 437 -20.59 -14.15 17.03
C HIS A 437 -21.59 -13.71 18.11
N HIS A 438 -22.45 -12.73 17.83
CA HIS A 438 -23.49 -12.24 18.74
C HIS A 438 -22.99 -11.73 20.10
N VAL A 439 -21.73 -11.28 20.17
CA VAL A 439 -21.17 -10.68 21.38
C VAL A 439 -21.30 -9.15 21.29
N PRO A 440 -22.04 -8.47 22.17
CA PRO A 440 -22.36 -7.05 22.05
C PRO A 440 -21.19 -6.17 22.53
N LEU A 441 -20.06 -6.23 21.83
CA LEU A 441 -18.88 -5.40 22.08
C LEU A 441 -19.01 -4.03 21.41
N THR A 442 -18.23 -3.08 21.92
CA THR A 442 -18.02 -1.75 21.32
C THR A 442 -16.52 -1.48 21.17
N SER A 443 -16.13 -0.41 20.48
CA SER A 443 -14.73 0.01 20.39
C SER A 443 -14.07 0.28 21.75
N LYS A 444 -14.86 0.60 22.79
CA LYS A 444 -14.38 0.76 24.18
C LYS A 444 -13.95 -0.55 24.84
N ASN A 445 -14.16 -1.69 24.18
CA ASN A 445 -13.76 -3.00 24.68
C ASN A 445 -12.52 -3.57 23.99
N VAL A 446 -12.03 -2.92 22.93
CA VAL A 446 -10.99 -3.46 22.03
C VAL A 446 -9.76 -2.57 22.06
N VAL A 447 -8.61 -3.09 22.49
CA VAL A 447 -7.31 -2.40 22.38
C VAL A 447 -6.47 -3.08 21.33
N VAL A 448 -5.91 -2.33 20.39
CA VAL A 448 -5.10 -2.85 19.29
C VAL A 448 -3.62 -2.88 19.69
N PHE A 449 -2.94 -3.95 19.31
CA PHE A 449 -1.52 -4.16 19.52
C PHE A 449 -0.84 -4.47 18.17
N PRO A 450 0.46 -4.14 18.01
CA PRO A 450 1.18 -4.46 16.79
C PRO A 450 1.34 -5.96 16.52
N SER A 451 1.39 -6.79 17.56
CA SER A 451 1.49 -8.25 17.42
C SER A 451 0.89 -8.97 18.63
N ARG A 452 0.61 -10.27 18.48
CA ARG A 452 0.18 -11.13 19.59
C ARG A 452 1.23 -11.15 20.70
N THR A 453 2.51 -11.23 20.32
CA THR A 453 3.62 -11.25 21.27
C THR A 453 3.72 -9.94 22.05
N ALA A 454 3.59 -8.79 21.39
CA ALA A 454 3.58 -7.49 22.06
C ALA A 454 2.42 -7.38 23.06
N ALA A 455 1.22 -7.88 22.72
CA ALA A 455 0.08 -7.90 23.65
C ALA A 455 0.38 -8.69 24.93
N ILE A 456 1.01 -9.86 24.81
CA ILE A 456 1.36 -10.72 25.95
C ILE A 456 2.50 -10.12 26.78
N GLU A 457 3.58 -9.64 26.14
CA GLU A 457 4.70 -9.00 26.84
C GLU A 457 4.23 -7.76 27.62
N ASN A 458 3.39 -6.94 27.00
CA ASN A 458 2.85 -5.72 27.59
C ASN A 458 1.93 -6.02 28.78
N ALA A 459 1.08 -7.06 28.66
CA ALA A 459 0.27 -7.52 29.78
C ALA A 459 1.14 -7.99 30.97
N LEU A 460 2.16 -8.80 30.73
CA LEU A 460 3.06 -9.28 31.79
C LEU A 460 3.83 -8.13 32.46
N ARG A 461 4.27 -7.12 31.72
CA ARG A 461 4.92 -5.91 32.28
C ARG A 461 3.95 -5.07 33.10
N LEU A 462 2.72 -4.88 32.63
CA LEU A 462 1.68 -4.10 33.31
C LEU A 462 1.39 -4.62 34.73
N PHE A 463 1.33 -5.94 34.91
CA PHE A 463 1.10 -6.55 36.22
C PHE A 463 2.38 -6.88 36.98
N SER A 464 3.50 -7.10 36.29
CA SER A 464 4.78 -7.54 36.88
C SER A 464 4.62 -8.70 37.89
N PRO A 465 4.03 -9.83 37.49
CA PRO A 465 3.71 -10.91 38.43
C PRO A 465 4.97 -11.64 38.92
N ASN A 466 5.05 -11.91 40.22
CA ASN A 466 6.12 -12.72 40.82
C ASN A 466 6.14 -14.15 40.28
N LEU A 467 4.98 -14.64 39.83
CA LEU A 467 4.80 -15.91 39.14
C LEU A 467 3.66 -15.81 38.13
N ALA A 468 3.99 -16.07 36.87
CA ALA A 468 3.04 -16.27 35.78
C ALA A 468 3.18 -17.68 35.19
N ILE A 469 2.06 -18.27 34.79
CA ILE A 469 2.05 -19.49 33.97
C ILE A 469 1.71 -19.09 32.54
N VAL A 470 2.51 -19.53 31.58
CA VAL A 470 2.33 -19.20 30.16
C VAL A 470 2.38 -20.47 29.32
N ASP A 471 1.44 -20.60 28.39
CA ASP A 471 1.42 -21.68 27.38
C ASP A 471 2.74 -21.76 26.60
N GLU A 472 3.30 -22.95 26.47
CA GLU A 472 4.58 -23.25 25.78
C GLU A 472 4.69 -22.64 24.37
N HIS A 473 3.57 -22.49 23.64
CA HIS A 473 3.58 -21.91 22.30
C HIS A 473 3.70 -20.39 22.30
N LEU A 474 3.44 -19.77 23.45
CA LEU A 474 3.45 -18.31 23.66
C LEU A 474 4.71 -17.83 24.39
N THR A 475 5.53 -18.74 24.94
CA THR A 475 6.76 -18.40 25.69
C THR A 475 7.97 -18.14 24.79
N ARG A 476 7.99 -18.66 23.56
CA ARG A 476 9.15 -18.60 22.65
C ARG A 476 9.69 -17.18 22.45
N ASP A 477 8.77 -16.23 22.36
CA ASP A 477 9.06 -14.84 22.03
C ASP A 477 8.97 -13.92 23.27
N LEU A 478 9.09 -14.49 24.49
CA LEU A 478 9.21 -13.73 25.74
C LEU A 478 10.67 -13.54 26.17
N PRO A 479 10.98 -12.54 27.02
CA PRO A 479 12.31 -12.35 27.58
C PRO A 479 12.83 -13.60 28.30
N ARG A 480 13.96 -14.16 27.86
CA ARG A 480 14.56 -15.36 28.46
C ARG A 480 14.87 -15.24 29.94
N GLN A 481 15.12 -14.02 30.43
CA GLN A 481 15.37 -13.75 31.84
C GLN A 481 14.16 -14.05 32.73
N TRP A 482 12.95 -14.02 32.16
CA TRP A 482 11.73 -14.42 32.86
C TRP A 482 11.59 -15.94 32.93
N MET A 483 12.23 -16.68 32.01
CA MET A 483 12.16 -18.14 31.90
C MET A 483 13.10 -18.82 32.89
N THR A 484 12.76 -18.80 34.18
CA THR A 484 13.55 -19.42 35.24
C THR A 484 12.68 -20.10 36.29
N SER A 485 13.06 -21.30 36.73
CA SER A 485 12.45 -22.01 37.86
C SER A 485 13.22 -21.80 39.17
N LEU A 486 14.47 -21.34 39.11
CA LEU A 486 15.40 -21.20 40.24
C LEU A 486 14.98 -20.12 41.24
N ALA A 487 14.15 -19.16 40.81
CA ALA A 487 13.59 -18.12 41.68
C ALA A 487 12.59 -18.69 42.71
N ILE A 488 12.08 -19.90 42.49
CA ILE A 488 11.12 -20.57 43.39
C ILE A 488 11.82 -21.14 44.62
N GLU A 489 13.06 -21.64 44.49
CA GLU A 489 13.81 -22.27 45.58
C GLU A 489 14.50 -21.27 46.54
N LYS A 490 14.74 -20.03 46.10
CA LYS A 490 15.55 -19.03 46.86
C LYS A 490 14.76 -17.99 47.65
N ARG A 491 13.42 -18.02 47.65
CA ARG A 491 12.60 -16.95 48.25
C ARG A 491 12.18 -17.28 49.69
N ASP A 492 12.93 -16.77 50.65
CA ASP A 492 12.40 -16.48 52.00
C ASP A 492 11.34 -15.36 51.90
N CYS A 493 10.21 -15.52 52.59
CA CYS A 493 8.95 -14.76 52.43
C CYS A 493 8.97 -13.26 52.83
N SER A 494 10.11 -12.55 52.72
CA SER A 494 10.22 -11.16 53.23
C SER A 494 10.72 -10.09 52.24
N GLU A 495 11.22 -10.46 51.06
CA GLU A 495 11.63 -9.48 50.04
C GLU A 495 10.74 -9.55 48.79
N THR A 496 9.97 -8.48 48.55
CA THR A 496 9.22 -8.26 47.30
C THR A 496 10.21 -7.97 46.17
N SER A 497 10.79 -9.02 45.56
CA SER A 497 11.50 -8.86 44.29
C SER A 497 10.49 -8.80 43.15
N ASP A 498 10.35 -7.62 42.53
CA ASP A 498 9.48 -7.35 41.37
C ASP A 498 10.01 -8.01 40.07
N MET A 499 10.60 -9.20 40.16
CA MET A 499 11.05 -9.97 39.00
C MET A 499 9.95 -10.87 38.48
N VAL A 500 9.57 -10.63 37.22
CA VAL A 500 8.65 -11.49 36.47
C VAL A 500 9.27 -12.87 36.32
N THR A 501 8.56 -13.89 36.81
CA THR A 501 8.95 -15.30 36.65
C THR A 501 7.88 -16.00 35.85
N VAL A 502 8.26 -16.62 34.73
CA VAL A 502 7.36 -17.33 33.83
C VAL A 502 7.67 -18.83 33.89
N ILE A 503 6.64 -19.62 34.17
CA ILE A 503 6.67 -21.08 34.05
C ILE A 503 5.88 -21.47 32.81
N GLU A 504 6.53 -22.22 31.94
CA GLU A 504 5.94 -22.87 30.78
C GLU A 504 4.91 -23.94 31.21
N ALA A 505 3.77 -23.98 30.53
CA ALA A 505 2.75 -24.98 30.74
C ALA A 505 2.15 -25.49 29.42
N PRO A 506 1.66 -26.75 29.40
CA PRO A 506 0.98 -27.30 28.23
C PRO A 506 -0.36 -26.59 28.00
N ARG A 507 -0.77 -26.51 26.73
CA ARG A 507 -2.00 -25.84 26.29
C ARG A 507 -3.31 -26.52 26.74
N GLN A 508 -3.27 -27.80 27.10
CA GLN A 508 -4.49 -28.55 27.47
C GLN A 508 -5.10 -28.02 28.78
N SER A 509 -6.40 -27.76 28.76
CA SER A 509 -7.09 -27.07 29.86
C SER A 509 -7.01 -27.81 31.21
N ASP A 510 -7.14 -29.14 31.22
CA ASP A 510 -7.07 -29.95 32.44
C ASP A 510 -5.70 -29.86 33.14
N LEU A 511 -4.61 -29.94 32.37
CA LEU A 511 -3.25 -29.83 32.88
C LEU A 511 -2.96 -28.40 33.37
N MET A 512 -3.41 -27.40 32.60
CA MET A 512 -3.31 -26.00 33.00
C MET A 512 -4.05 -25.74 34.32
N VAL A 513 -5.26 -26.27 34.48
CA VAL A 513 -6.04 -26.18 35.72
C VAL A 513 -5.30 -26.81 36.90
N GLU A 514 -4.69 -27.98 36.71
CA GLU A 514 -3.89 -28.62 37.76
C GLU A 514 -2.71 -27.74 38.18
N LEU A 515 -1.98 -27.19 37.21
CA LEU A 515 -0.85 -26.31 37.47
C LEU A 515 -1.26 -25.01 38.18
N ILE A 516 -2.37 -24.38 37.77
CA ILE A 516 -2.89 -23.18 38.43
C ILE A 516 -3.22 -23.48 39.90
N LYS A 517 -3.90 -24.61 40.18
CA LYS A 517 -4.25 -25.01 41.55
C LYS A 517 -3.03 -25.26 42.43
N LYS A 518 -1.96 -25.83 41.86
CA LYS A 518 -0.73 -26.21 42.58
C LYS A 518 0.22 -25.04 42.79
N LEU A 519 0.45 -24.24 41.75
CA LEU A 519 1.45 -23.19 41.73
C LEU A 519 0.89 -21.82 42.13
N LYS A 520 -0.44 -21.66 42.08
CA LYS A 520 -1.16 -20.43 42.46
C LYS A 520 -0.57 -19.15 41.83
N PRO A 521 -0.45 -19.10 40.49
CA PRO A 521 0.14 -17.95 39.81
C PRO A 521 -0.71 -16.69 39.97
N GLN A 522 -0.10 -15.52 39.80
CA GLN A 522 -0.83 -14.25 39.81
C GLN A 522 -1.42 -13.93 38.43
N VAL A 523 -0.75 -14.37 37.37
CA VAL A 523 -1.19 -14.21 35.97
C VAL A 523 -1.07 -15.54 35.24
N VAL A 524 -2.06 -15.85 34.41
CA VAL A 524 -2.08 -17.01 33.53
C VAL A 524 -2.28 -16.49 32.10
N VAL A 525 -1.42 -16.92 31.18
CA VAL A 525 -1.57 -16.65 29.74
C VAL A 525 -1.66 -17.99 29.02
N THR A 526 -2.77 -18.29 28.36
CA THR A 526 -2.94 -19.61 27.74
C THR A 526 -3.82 -19.57 26.51
N GLY A 527 -3.53 -20.43 25.53
CA GLY A 527 -4.45 -20.75 24.45
C GLY A 527 -5.47 -21.83 24.86
N ILE A 528 -6.27 -22.27 23.89
CA ILE A 528 -7.12 -23.47 24.05
C ILE A 528 -6.67 -24.53 23.03
N ALA A 529 -6.64 -25.80 23.42
CA ALA A 529 -6.33 -26.87 22.47
C ALA A 529 -7.44 -27.00 21.40
N SER A 530 -7.09 -27.35 20.17
CA SER A 530 -8.05 -27.33 19.04
C SER A 530 -9.30 -28.19 19.25
N PHE A 531 -9.19 -29.30 19.97
CA PHE A 531 -10.34 -30.17 20.28
C PHE A 531 -11.23 -29.62 21.41
N GLU A 532 -10.72 -28.72 22.25
CA GLU A 532 -11.44 -28.07 23.35
C GLU A 532 -12.13 -26.76 22.90
N ALA A 533 -11.61 -26.14 21.83
CA ALA A 533 -12.02 -24.80 21.37
C ALA A 533 -13.47 -24.71 20.87
N VAL A 534 -14.15 -25.82 20.60
CA VAL A 534 -15.51 -25.83 20.03
C VAL A 534 -16.60 -25.53 21.08
N THR A 535 -16.37 -25.89 22.34
CA THR A 535 -17.33 -25.77 23.45
C THR A 535 -16.81 -24.81 24.54
N SER A 536 -17.71 -24.24 25.35
CA SER A 536 -17.32 -23.31 26.41
C SER A 536 -16.72 -23.99 27.65
N ALA A 537 -16.81 -25.33 27.78
CA ALA A 537 -16.47 -26.05 29.00
C ALA A 537 -15.02 -25.83 29.48
N ALA A 538 -14.04 -25.91 28.58
CA ALA A 538 -12.63 -25.68 28.92
C ALA A 538 -12.40 -24.23 29.38
N PHE A 539 -13.04 -23.27 28.71
CA PHE A 539 -12.96 -21.86 29.08
C PHE A 539 -13.60 -21.61 30.45
N GLU A 540 -14.80 -22.13 30.70
CA GLU A 540 -15.50 -22.01 31.99
C GLU A 540 -14.69 -22.61 33.15
N ASN A 541 -14.02 -23.75 32.93
CA ASN A 541 -13.14 -24.35 33.92
C ASN A 541 -11.95 -23.45 34.26
N LEU A 542 -11.30 -22.86 33.25
CA LEU A 542 -10.20 -21.90 33.44
C LEU A 542 -10.69 -20.62 34.14
N LEU A 543 -11.87 -20.11 33.77
CA LEU A 543 -12.51 -18.95 34.41
C LEU A 543 -12.74 -19.18 35.90
N ASN A 544 -13.28 -20.34 36.26
CA ASN A 544 -13.60 -20.68 37.64
C ASN A 544 -12.36 -20.86 38.49
N VAL A 545 -11.38 -21.62 37.99
CA VAL A 545 -10.13 -21.90 38.73
C VAL A 545 -9.29 -20.63 38.93
N THR A 546 -9.19 -19.78 37.91
CA THR A 546 -8.47 -18.50 38.04
C THR A 546 -9.19 -17.56 39.01
N ARG A 547 -10.52 -17.53 39.02
CA ARG A 547 -11.33 -16.77 39.99
C ARG A 547 -11.14 -17.26 41.43
N GLU A 548 -11.11 -18.58 41.63
CA GLU A 548 -10.90 -19.21 42.95
C GLU A 548 -9.52 -18.88 43.52
N ILE A 549 -8.47 -18.94 42.70
CA ILE A 549 -7.09 -18.65 43.11
C ILE A 549 -6.82 -17.15 43.24
N GLY A 550 -7.55 -16.30 42.49
CA GLY A 550 -7.27 -14.86 42.39
C GLY A 550 -6.24 -14.53 41.31
N SER A 551 -6.12 -15.37 40.28
CA SER A 551 -5.25 -15.15 39.13
C SER A 551 -5.96 -14.32 38.06
N ARG A 552 -5.22 -13.47 37.36
CA ARG A 552 -5.70 -12.86 36.10
C ARG A 552 -5.46 -13.81 34.93
N LEU A 553 -6.41 -13.88 34.01
CA LEU A 553 -6.37 -14.76 32.84
C LEU A 553 -6.29 -13.95 31.55
N PHE A 554 -5.26 -14.18 30.74
CA PHE A 554 -5.15 -13.72 29.36
C PHE A 554 -5.32 -14.93 28.45
N LEU A 555 -6.46 -15.03 27.78
CA LEU A 555 -6.77 -16.18 26.93
C LEU A 555 -6.49 -15.85 25.47
N ASP A 556 -5.57 -16.57 24.84
CA ASP A 556 -5.26 -16.45 23.41
C ASP A 556 -6.22 -17.28 22.57
N ILE A 557 -7.01 -16.63 21.71
CA ILE A 557 -7.90 -17.30 20.74
C ILE A 557 -7.41 -17.21 19.30
N SER A 558 -6.19 -16.68 19.08
CA SER A 558 -5.63 -16.40 17.75
C SER A 558 -5.74 -17.57 16.77
N ASP A 559 -5.41 -18.78 17.23
CA ASP A 559 -5.43 -19.99 16.39
C ASP A 559 -6.86 -20.39 15.97
N HIS A 560 -7.87 -19.99 16.75
CA HIS A 560 -9.28 -20.33 16.59
C HIS A 560 -10.15 -19.16 16.12
N PHE A 561 -9.52 -18.03 15.77
CA PHE A 561 -10.19 -16.88 15.18
C PHE A 561 -10.06 -16.96 13.65
N GLU A 562 -11.17 -16.71 12.95
CA GLU A 562 -11.26 -16.86 11.51
C GLU A 562 -12.06 -15.70 10.92
N LEU A 563 -11.43 -14.96 10.01
CA LEU A 563 -12.08 -13.90 9.24
C LEU A 563 -12.79 -14.55 8.05
N SER A 564 -14.03 -14.96 8.26
CA SER A 564 -14.84 -15.64 7.25
C SER A 564 -16.30 -15.23 7.36
N SER A 565 -17.04 -15.36 6.26
CA SER A 565 -18.50 -15.21 6.24
C SER A 565 -19.23 -16.39 6.91
N LEU A 566 -18.51 -17.49 7.15
CA LEU A 566 -18.98 -18.67 7.87
C LEU A 566 -17.91 -19.09 8.89
N PRO A 567 -17.66 -18.26 9.93
CA PRO A 567 -16.59 -18.55 10.88
C PRO A 567 -16.89 -19.83 11.66
N SER A 568 -15.83 -20.59 11.93
CA SER A 568 -15.92 -21.81 12.75
C SER A 568 -16.42 -21.52 14.17
N SER A 569 -17.01 -22.56 14.79
CA SER A 569 -17.53 -22.47 16.15
C SER A 569 -16.41 -22.25 17.17
N ASN A 570 -16.45 -21.13 17.89
CA ASN A 570 -15.53 -20.82 18.97
C ASN A 570 -16.26 -20.79 20.33
N GLY A 571 -15.87 -21.69 21.25
CA GLY A 571 -16.47 -21.88 22.56
C GLY A 571 -16.34 -20.66 23.49
N VAL A 572 -15.26 -19.87 23.35
CA VAL A 572 -15.05 -18.63 24.10
C VAL A 572 -16.03 -17.56 23.65
N LEU A 573 -16.16 -17.35 22.33
CA LEU A 573 -17.09 -16.38 21.77
C LEU A 573 -18.55 -16.79 22.02
N LYS A 574 -18.87 -18.08 21.99
CA LYS A 574 -20.18 -18.63 22.40
C LYS A 574 -20.51 -18.30 23.85
N TYR A 575 -19.56 -18.44 24.76
CA TYR A 575 -19.74 -18.05 26.15
C TYR A 575 -20.05 -16.55 26.28
N LEU A 576 -19.29 -15.70 25.56
CA LEU A 576 -19.44 -14.24 25.59
C LEU A 576 -20.73 -13.72 24.95
N ALA A 577 -21.36 -14.51 24.08
CA ALA A 577 -22.68 -14.18 23.54
C ALA A 577 -23.76 -14.23 24.63
N GLY A 578 -23.60 -15.09 25.64
CA GLY A 578 -24.53 -15.25 26.76
C GLY A 578 -24.09 -14.60 28.08
N ASN A 579 -22.81 -14.24 28.23
CA ASN A 579 -22.23 -13.78 29.50
C ASN A 579 -21.31 -12.57 29.28
N SER A 580 -21.25 -11.66 30.26
CA SER A 580 -20.22 -10.61 30.27
C SER A 580 -18.84 -11.19 30.57
N LEU A 581 -17.78 -10.70 29.91
CA LEU A 581 -16.41 -11.08 30.24
C LEU A 581 -16.05 -10.67 31.69
N PRO A 582 -15.61 -11.61 32.55
CA PRO A 582 -15.22 -11.29 33.93
C PRO A 582 -14.04 -10.31 34.02
N SER A 583 -14.00 -9.48 35.07
CA SER A 583 -12.98 -8.42 35.26
C SER A 583 -11.54 -8.94 35.46
N HIS A 584 -11.36 -10.22 35.79
CA HIS A 584 -10.05 -10.85 35.90
C HIS A 584 -9.54 -11.42 34.57
N VAL A 585 -10.31 -11.28 33.48
CA VAL A 585 -10.05 -11.97 32.20
C VAL A 585 -9.95 -10.96 31.06
N ALA A 586 -9.00 -11.19 30.15
CA ALA A 586 -8.92 -10.52 28.87
C ALA A 586 -8.70 -11.55 27.76
N ILE A 587 -9.26 -11.31 26.57
CA ILE A 587 -9.10 -12.20 25.40
C ILE A 587 -8.08 -11.58 24.45
N VAL A 588 -7.03 -12.31 24.11
CA VAL A 588 -6.00 -11.93 23.14
C VAL A 588 -6.33 -12.57 21.79
N CYS A 589 -6.27 -11.79 20.71
CA CYS A 589 -6.52 -12.28 19.37
C CYS A 589 -5.58 -11.62 18.35
N GLY A 590 -4.61 -12.38 17.86
CA GLY A 590 -3.74 -12.05 16.73
C GLY A 590 -4.31 -12.51 15.40
N LEU A 591 -4.16 -11.69 14.36
CA LEU A 591 -4.63 -11.97 13.00
C LEU A 591 -3.56 -12.73 12.19
N LEU A 592 -3.28 -13.98 12.58
CA LEU A 592 -2.09 -14.73 12.16
C LEU A 592 -2.21 -15.47 10.81
N LYS A 593 -3.40 -15.55 10.22
CA LYS A 593 -3.71 -16.41 9.06
C LYS A 593 -3.59 -15.69 7.70
N ASN A 594 -2.81 -14.61 7.65
CA ASN A 594 -2.68 -13.77 6.45
C ASN A 594 -1.83 -14.46 5.38
N GLN A 595 -2.44 -14.77 4.22
CA GLN A 595 -1.74 -15.37 3.08
C GLN A 595 -1.24 -14.34 2.06
N VAL A 596 -1.86 -13.16 2.01
CA VAL A 596 -1.50 -12.06 1.08
C VAL A 596 -0.19 -11.41 1.51
N TYR A 597 -0.08 -11.08 2.81
CA TYR A 597 1.04 -10.38 3.42
C TYR A 597 1.49 -11.13 4.69
N LYS A 598 2.29 -12.18 4.51
CA LYS A 598 2.58 -13.18 5.56
C LYS A 598 3.30 -12.63 6.80
N ASP A 599 4.09 -11.57 6.65
CA ASP A 599 4.78 -10.90 7.77
C ASP A 599 4.01 -9.69 8.32
N LEU A 600 2.79 -9.43 7.83
CA LEU A 600 1.91 -8.39 8.37
C LEU A 600 1.12 -8.97 9.55
N GLU A 601 1.32 -8.41 10.73
CA GLU A 601 0.64 -8.81 11.96
C GLU A 601 -0.08 -7.62 12.58
N VAL A 602 -1.26 -7.88 13.14
CA VAL A 602 -2.00 -7.01 14.07
C VAL A 602 -2.67 -7.93 15.08
N ALA A 603 -2.70 -7.51 16.33
CA ALA A 603 -3.49 -8.18 17.36
C ALA A 603 -4.44 -7.19 18.03
N PHE A 604 -5.45 -7.72 18.70
CA PHE A 604 -6.30 -6.95 19.58
C PHE A 604 -6.61 -7.72 20.86
N VAL A 605 -6.85 -6.97 21.93
CA VAL A 605 -7.22 -7.50 23.24
C VAL A 605 -8.61 -7.01 23.59
N ILE A 606 -9.49 -7.93 23.98
CA ILE A 606 -10.85 -7.65 24.41
C ILE A 606 -10.90 -7.63 25.94
N SER A 607 -11.40 -6.53 26.50
CA SER A 607 -11.70 -6.39 27.92
C SER A 607 -13.03 -5.64 28.10
N GLU A 608 -13.92 -6.16 28.95
CA GLU A 608 -15.11 -5.42 29.40
C GLU A 608 -14.87 -4.65 30.71
N ASP A 609 -13.67 -4.79 31.30
CA ASP A 609 -13.21 -3.95 32.40
C ASP A 609 -12.53 -2.67 31.85
N GLU A 610 -13.10 -1.51 32.19
CA GLU A 610 -12.64 -0.20 31.73
C GLU A 610 -11.25 0.17 32.27
N ALA A 611 -10.92 -0.21 33.50
CA ALA A 611 -9.61 0.07 34.07
C ALA A 611 -8.52 -0.73 33.34
N ILE A 612 -8.82 -1.98 32.97
CA ILE A 612 -7.92 -2.82 32.17
C ILE A 612 -7.78 -2.28 30.75
N PHE A 613 -8.88 -1.90 30.10
CA PHE A 613 -8.85 -1.27 28.78
C PHE A 613 -7.94 -0.04 28.76
N ARG A 614 -8.15 0.91 29.68
CA ARG A 614 -7.36 2.14 29.78
C ARG A 614 -5.89 1.85 30.08
N ALA A 615 -5.62 0.90 30.98
CA ALA A 615 -4.26 0.50 31.33
C ALA A 615 -3.52 -0.11 30.13
N LEU A 616 -4.17 -1.02 29.39
CA LEU A 616 -3.59 -1.65 28.20
C LEU A 616 -3.28 -0.62 27.10
N ALA A 617 -4.21 0.30 26.82
CA ALA A 617 -3.99 1.37 25.84
C ALA A 617 -2.78 2.27 26.21
N ARG A 618 -2.68 2.66 27.49
CA ARG A 618 -1.52 3.44 27.99
C ARG A 618 -0.23 2.63 27.99
N THR A 619 -0.29 1.31 28.18
CA THR A 619 0.87 0.45 28.06
C THR A 619 1.36 0.35 26.61
N VAL A 620 0.46 0.30 25.62
CA VAL A 620 0.84 0.39 24.19
C VAL A 620 1.59 1.70 23.93
N GLU A 621 1.07 2.82 24.43
CA GLU A 621 1.72 4.13 24.27
C GLU A 621 3.13 4.17 24.85
N LEU A 622 3.37 3.53 26.00
CA LEU A 622 4.65 3.54 26.69
C LEU A 622 5.67 2.53 26.15
N LEU A 623 5.20 1.41 25.62
CA LEU A 623 6.05 0.30 25.21
C LEU A 623 6.27 0.21 23.70
N GLU A 624 5.24 0.50 22.92
CA GLU A 624 5.26 0.42 21.45
C GLU A 624 5.18 1.81 20.79
N GLY A 625 4.56 2.78 21.45
CA GLY A 625 4.26 4.11 20.92
C GLY A 625 2.88 4.15 20.30
N ASN A 626 2.67 3.42 19.22
CA ASN A 626 1.36 3.23 18.59
C ASN A 626 1.36 1.95 17.73
N THR A 627 0.23 1.61 17.11
CA THR A 627 0.13 0.52 16.14
C THR A 627 0.15 1.07 14.71
N SER A 628 0.79 0.36 13.78
CA SER A 628 0.82 0.75 12.36
C SER A 628 -0.59 0.93 11.79
N LEU A 629 -0.88 2.13 11.27
CA LEU A 629 -2.18 2.45 10.68
C LEU A 629 -2.42 1.68 9.37
N ILE A 630 -1.38 1.47 8.56
CA ILE A 630 -1.54 0.74 7.30
C ILE A 630 -1.90 -0.73 7.57
N SER A 631 -1.31 -1.35 8.59
CA SER A 631 -1.66 -2.73 8.99
C SER A 631 -3.13 -2.82 9.44
N GLN A 632 -3.61 -1.82 10.20
CA GLN A 632 -5.02 -1.73 10.60
C GLN A 632 -5.95 -1.48 9.41
N ASN A 633 -5.54 -0.68 8.43
CA ASN A 633 -6.28 -0.42 7.20
C ASN A 633 -6.46 -1.69 6.35
N TYR A 634 -5.43 -2.56 6.27
CA TYR A 634 -5.53 -3.84 5.57
C TYR A 634 -6.61 -4.74 6.17
N TYR A 635 -6.50 -5.07 7.46
CA TYR A 635 -7.50 -5.91 8.11
C TYR A 635 -8.87 -5.21 8.23
N GLY A 636 -8.88 -3.89 8.37
CA GLY A 636 -10.11 -3.08 8.36
C GLY A 636 -10.87 -3.21 7.05
N CYS A 637 -10.18 -3.31 5.91
CA CYS A 637 -10.80 -3.60 4.63
C CYS A 637 -11.52 -4.96 4.67
N LEU A 638 -10.84 -6.01 5.15
CA LEU A 638 -11.41 -7.36 5.26
C LEU A 638 -12.64 -7.40 6.19
N PHE A 639 -12.55 -6.77 7.38
CA PHE A 639 -13.70 -6.68 8.29
C PHE A 639 -14.87 -5.93 7.66
N ASN A 640 -14.60 -4.82 6.97
CA ASN A 640 -15.63 -4.02 6.33
C ASN A 640 -16.35 -4.79 5.22
N GLU A 641 -15.63 -5.57 4.41
CA GLU A 641 -16.23 -6.42 3.39
C GLU A 641 -17.12 -7.50 4.00
N LEU A 642 -16.64 -8.19 5.03
CA LEU A 642 -17.44 -9.18 5.75
C LEU A 642 -18.70 -8.57 6.38
N LEU A 643 -18.61 -7.35 6.91
CA LEU A 643 -19.74 -6.63 7.49
C LEU A 643 -20.71 -6.10 6.43
N SER A 644 -20.23 -5.77 5.23
CA SER A 644 -21.09 -5.29 4.14
C SER A 644 -22.08 -6.33 3.62
N PHE A 645 -21.80 -7.63 3.86
CA PHE A 645 -22.64 -8.74 3.40
C PHE A 645 -23.84 -9.02 4.33
N GLN A 646 -23.68 -8.86 5.64
CA GLN A 646 -24.73 -9.16 6.62
C GLN A 646 -25.55 -7.93 6.99
N LEU A 647 -26.86 -8.10 7.10
CA LEU A 647 -27.73 -7.06 7.66
C LEU A 647 -27.46 -6.94 9.16
N ALA A 648 -26.99 -5.76 9.58
CA ALA A 648 -26.83 -5.44 10.99
C ALA A 648 -28.14 -5.67 11.77
N ASP A 649 -28.02 -6.18 13.00
CA ASP A 649 -29.11 -6.28 13.98
C ASP A 649 -30.33 -7.14 13.56
N ARG A 650 -30.12 -8.14 12.69
CA ARG A 650 -31.17 -9.10 12.29
C ARG A 650 -31.81 -9.84 13.48
N HIS A 651 -31.06 -9.99 14.56
CA HIS A 651 -31.51 -10.57 15.82
C HIS A 651 -31.17 -9.62 16.96
N PRO A 652 -32.11 -9.36 17.90
CA PRO A 652 -31.79 -8.60 19.10
C PRO A 652 -30.71 -9.35 19.89
N PRO A 653 -29.72 -8.64 20.47
CA PRO A 653 -28.69 -9.27 21.28
C PRO A 653 -29.35 -10.02 22.45
N ALA A 654 -28.89 -11.24 22.71
CA ALA A 654 -29.36 -12.03 23.83
C ALA A 654 -29.12 -11.29 25.16
N MET A 655 -30.03 -11.45 26.12
CA MET A 655 -29.82 -10.90 27.46
C MET A 655 -28.62 -11.61 28.08
N ARG A 656 -27.54 -10.88 28.35
CA ARG A 656 -26.33 -11.43 28.95
C ARG A 656 -26.46 -11.56 30.46
N GLU A 657 -25.96 -12.65 31.01
CA GLU A 657 -25.72 -12.77 32.44
C GLU A 657 -24.51 -11.91 32.81
N PHE A 658 -24.67 -11.06 33.81
CA PHE A 658 -23.59 -10.25 34.35
C PHE A 658 -22.84 -11.03 35.41
N ASP A 659 -21.51 -11.08 35.30
CA ASP A 659 -20.70 -11.78 36.30
C ASP A 659 -20.81 -11.08 37.66
N LYS A 660 -20.92 -11.87 38.73
CA LYS A 660 -20.95 -11.34 40.09
C LYS A 660 -19.54 -10.86 40.43
N LYS A 661 -19.39 -9.59 40.83
CA LYS A 661 -18.09 -9.04 41.28
C LYS A 661 -17.49 -9.96 42.35
N SER A 662 -16.39 -10.61 42.00
CA SER A 662 -15.65 -11.50 42.91
C SER A 662 -15.03 -10.68 44.05
N THR A 663 -15.09 -11.21 45.27
CA THR A 663 -14.41 -10.65 46.45
C THR A 663 -12.96 -11.11 46.58
N THR A 664 -12.49 -12.01 45.70
CA THR A 664 -11.13 -12.53 45.72
C THR A 664 -10.12 -11.44 45.34
N LYS A 665 -9.05 -11.29 46.13
CA LYS A 665 -8.00 -10.29 45.88
C LYS A 665 -7.17 -10.67 44.65
N LEU A 666 -7.37 -9.95 43.55
CA LEU A 666 -6.58 -10.06 42.31
C LEU A 666 -5.27 -9.26 42.42
N ILE A 667 -4.27 -9.61 41.60
CA ILE A 667 -3.09 -8.76 41.40
C ILE A 667 -3.51 -7.40 40.81
N GLY A 668 -3.02 -6.32 41.42
CA GLY A 668 -3.17 -4.96 40.91
C GLY A 668 -2.15 -4.64 39.82
N PHE A 669 -2.21 -3.44 39.26
CA PHE A 669 -1.13 -2.96 38.39
C PHE A 669 0.17 -2.81 39.17
N ALA A 670 1.31 -2.97 38.48
CA ALA A 670 2.61 -2.74 39.08
C ALA A 670 2.71 -1.32 39.65
N SER A 671 3.42 -1.15 40.77
CA SER A 671 3.60 0.17 41.41
C SER A 671 4.17 1.23 40.46
N SER A 672 5.07 0.83 39.55
CA SER A 672 5.59 1.70 38.50
C SER A 672 4.53 2.11 37.49
N ALA A 673 3.68 1.18 37.06
CA ALA A 673 2.56 1.47 36.15
C ALA A 673 1.58 2.46 36.78
N VAL A 674 1.17 2.23 38.04
CA VAL A 674 0.27 3.14 38.78
C VAL A 674 0.90 4.53 38.91
N SER A 675 2.19 4.60 39.25
CA SER A 675 2.90 5.87 39.37
C SER A 675 2.94 6.65 38.05
N VAL A 676 3.26 5.99 36.94
CA VAL A 676 3.32 6.63 35.62
C VAL A 676 1.93 7.05 35.15
N PHE A 677 0.91 6.20 35.32
CA PHE A 677 -0.46 6.52 34.91
C PHE A 677 -1.07 7.71 35.65
N ASN A 678 -0.63 7.98 36.88
CA ASN A 678 -1.12 9.09 37.69
C ASN A 678 -0.28 10.37 37.51
N ASN A 679 1.02 10.24 37.24
CA ASN A 679 1.97 11.36 37.30
C ASN A 679 2.60 11.74 35.94
N SER A 680 2.37 10.98 34.88
CA SER A 680 2.91 11.26 33.54
C SER A 680 1.83 11.73 32.58
N GLU A 681 2.19 12.69 31.74
CA GLU A 681 1.36 13.17 30.65
C GLU A 681 1.39 12.21 29.47
N LEU A 682 0.30 11.48 29.28
CA LEU A 682 0.07 10.60 28.15
C LEU A 682 -0.96 11.21 27.18
N SER A 683 -1.15 10.58 26.03
CA SER A 683 -2.03 11.02 24.95
C SER A 683 -3.48 11.14 25.42
N ILE A 684 -4.16 12.20 24.97
CA ILE A 684 -5.57 12.44 25.26
C ILE A 684 -6.42 11.67 24.24
N SER A 685 -7.38 10.87 24.70
CA SER A 685 -8.31 10.13 23.82
C SER A 685 -9.60 10.90 23.55
N GLU A 686 -10.10 10.83 22.31
CA GLU A 686 -11.36 11.47 21.88
C GLU A 686 -12.62 10.91 22.57
N ASP A 687 -12.55 9.69 23.13
CA ASP A 687 -13.72 8.95 23.63
C ASP A 687 -14.39 9.58 24.88
N ASP A 688 -13.85 10.69 25.40
CA ASP A 688 -14.23 11.32 26.68
C ASP A 688 -14.78 12.77 26.61
N LYS A 689 -14.87 13.49 25.46
CA LYS A 689 -15.22 14.94 25.51
C LYS A 689 -16.17 15.48 24.40
N LYS A 690 -16.81 16.61 24.73
CA LYS A 690 -17.95 17.30 24.05
C LYS A 690 -17.55 18.18 22.83
N TYR A 691 -16.25 18.26 22.50
CA TYR A 691 -15.67 19.17 21.50
C TYR A 691 -14.73 18.42 20.54
N SER A 692 -14.53 18.94 19.32
CA SER A 692 -13.48 18.44 18.41
C SER A 692 -12.09 18.78 18.97
N LEU A 693 -11.25 17.77 19.21
CA LEU A 693 -9.91 17.97 19.75
C LEU A 693 -8.94 18.43 18.64
N ILE A 694 -7.96 19.26 18.99
CA ILE A 694 -6.82 19.58 18.11
C ILE A 694 -5.53 19.17 18.83
N HIS A 695 -4.78 18.25 18.22
CA HIS A 695 -3.60 17.64 18.80
C HIS A 695 -2.31 18.39 18.47
N MET A 696 -1.86 19.26 19.37
CA MET A 696 -0.52 19.87 19.34
C MET A 696 0.49 19.15 20.26
N ASP A 697 0.12 17.96 20.77
CA ASP A 697 0.83 17.20 21.81
C ASP A 697 1.49 15.92 21.30
N VAL A 698 1.56 15.74 19.98
CA VAL A 698 2.01 14.50 19.32
C VAL A 698 3.24 14.70 18.43
N ASP A 699 4.15 13.71 18.44
CA ASP A 699 5.39 13.67 17.64
C ASP A 699 5.15 13.19 16.19
N GLN A 700 4.14 13.75 15.51
CA GLN A 700 3.78 13.36 14.13
C GLN A 700 3.63 14.57 13.21
N SER A 701 3.70 14.33 11.89
CA SER A 701 3.45 15.34 10.86
C SER A 701 2.18 15.02 10.10
N PHE A 702 1.23 15.96 10.12
CA PHE A 702 -0.02 15.94 9.37
C PHE A 702 0.03 16.87 8.14
N LEU A 703 1.24 17.21 7.68
CA LEU A 703 1.44 17.88 6.40
C LEU A 703 1.11 16.94 5.24
N SER A 704 0.87 17.52 4.05
CA SER A 704 0.50 16.76 2.85
C SER A 704 1.58 15.76 2.41
N MET A 705 1.20 14.51 2.18
CA MET A 705 2.03 13.47 1.59
C MET A 705 2.34 13.78 0.12
N PRO A 706 3.61 13.93 -0.25
CA PRO A 706 4.02 14.14 -1.64
C PRO A 706 3.67 12.95 -2.55
N SER A 707 3.51 13.21 -3.85
CA SER A 707 3.25 12.15 -4.84
C SER A 707 4.29 11.01 -4.80
N PRO A 708 5.63 11.26 -4.74
CA PRO A 708 6.61 10.17 -4.65
C PRO A 708 6.40 9.23 -3.46
N VAL A 709 5.92 9.75 -2.33
CA VAL A 709 5.60 8.96 -1.14
C VAL A 709 4.36 8.10 -1.40
N LYS A 710 3.27 8.69 -1.90
CA LYS A 710 2.04 7.94 -2.27
C LYS A 710 2.34 6.83 -3.27
N ALA A 711 3.21 7.12 -4.23
CA ALA A 711 3.73 6.19 -5.24
C ALA A 711 4.44 4.99 -4.57
N ALA A 712 5.41 5.26 -3.70
CA ALA A 712 6.19 4.23 -3.02
C ALA A 712 5.33 3.35 -2.11
N ILE A 713 4.38 3.95 -1.38
CA ILE A 713 3.42 3.22 -0.55
C ILE A 713 2.58 2.29 -1.43
N PHE A 714 1.91 2.80 -2.46
CA PHE A 714 1.04 1.99 -3.31
C PHE A 714 1.79 0.85 -4.00
N GLU A 715 2.95 1.15 -4.60
CA GLU A 715 3.78 0.15 -5.27
C GLU A 715 4.16 -1.00 -4.33
N SER A 716 4.55 -0.68 -3.10
CA SER A 716 4.99 -1.70 -2.14
C SER A 716 3.92 -2.77 -1.91
N PHE A 717 2.65 -2.39 -1.85
CA PHE A 717 1.52 -3.31 -1.68
C PHE A 717 1.10 -3.98 -3.00
N ALA A 718 1.25 -3.28 -4.14
CA ALA A 718 0.90 -3.79 -5.46
C ALA A 718 1.81 -4.93 -5.94
N ARG A 719 3.10 -4.92 -5.55
CA ARG A 719 4.07 -5.97 -5.89
C ARG A 719 3.72 -7.31 -5.26
N GLN A 720 4.24 -8.39 -5.86
CA GLN A 720 4.14 -9.75 -5.33
C GLN A 720 5.52 -10.34 -5.08
N ASN A 721 5.59 -11.26 -4.10
CA ASN A 721 6.78 -12.06 -3.81
C ASN A 721 8.05 -11.23 -3.61
N LEU A 722 7.95 -10.14 -2.84
CA LEU A 722 9.10 -9.29 -2.50
C LEU A 722 10.21 -10.13 -1.86
N SER A 723 11.40 -10.09 -2.44
CA SER A 723 12.55 -10.79 -1.87
C SER A 723 13.14 -10.05 -0.65
N GLU A 724 13.94 -10.75 0.14
CA GLU A 724 14.71 -10.10 1.23
C GLU A 724 15.64 -9.02 0.68
N SER A 725 16.26 -9.22 -0.50
CA SER A 725 17.14 -8.21 -1.09
C SER A 725 16.39 -6.97 -1.57
N GLU A 726 15.14 -7.12 -2.03
CA GLU A 726 14.27 -6.00 -2.41
C GLU A 726 13.80 -5.19 -1.18
N THR A 727 13.72 -5.81 -0.02
CA THR A 727 13.25 -5.20 1.23
C THR A 727 14.36 -4.84 2.21
N ASP A 728 15.62 -5.17 1.91
CA ASP A 728 16.76 -4.78 2.73
C ASP A 728 17.03 -3.27 2.62
N VAL A 729 16.75 -2.56 3.71
CA VAL A 729 16.96 -1.12 3.89
C VAL A 729 18.34 -0.77 4.45
N THR A 730 19.10 -1.77 4.93
CA THR A 730 20.29 -1.56 5.77
C THR A 730 21.34 -0.70 5.09
N ASN A 731 21.61 -0.96 3.81
CA ASN A 731 22.58 -0.20 3.03
C ASN A 731 22.13 1.25 2.81
N GLY A 732 20.84 1.46 2.49
CA GLY A 732 20.29 2.80 2.30
C GLY A 732 20.30 3.62 3.59
N ILE A 733 19.95 3.02 4.73
CA ILE A 733 20.02 3.68 6.04
C ILE A 733 21.46 4.00 6.42
N ARG A 734 22.40 3.07 6.19
CA ARG A 734 23.83 3.28 6.45
C ARG A 734 24.38 4.48 5.66
N GLN A 735 24.02 4.57 4.38
CA GLN A 735 24.42 5.69 3.53
C GLN A 735 23.74 6.99 3.99
N PHE A 736 22.44 6.94 4.30
CA PHE A 736 21.68 8.07 4.81
C PHE A 736 22.30 8.68 6.09
N ILE A 737 22.54 7.87 7.13
CA ILE A 737 23.09 8.40 8.41
C ILE A 737 24.52 8.90 8.25
N LYS A 738 25.30 8.32 7.34
CA LYS A 738 26.64 8.79 7.00
C LYS A 738 26.58 10.16 6.31
N THR A 739 25.76 10.30 5.27
CA THR A 739 25.62 11.56 4.52
C THR A 739 25.01 12.66 5.40
N ARG A 740 24.00 12.33 6.22
CA ARG A 740 23.22 13.31 6.96
C ARG A 740 23.89 13.78 8.26
N TYR A 741 24.58 12.88 8.96
CA TYR A 741 25.10 13.13 10.30
C TYR A 741 26.59 12.87 10.44
N GLY A 742 27.26 12.33 9.41
CA GLY A 742 28.63 11.84 9.54
C GLY A 742 28.77 10.70 10.55
N PHE A 743 27.72 9.89 10.77
CA PHE A 743 27.81 8.82 11.75
C PHE A 743 28.60 7.62 11.19
N PRO A 744 29.75 7.24 11.77
CA PRO A 744 30.56 6.15 11.27
C PRO A 744 29.91 4.80 11.59
N THR A 745 29.95 3.89 10.63
CA THR A 745 29.48 2.52 10.82
C THR A 745 30.50 1.54 10.27
N ASN A 746 30.63 0.38 10.90
CA ASN A 746 31.60 -0.65 10.55
C ASN A 746 30.90 -2.03 10.48
N ASN A 747 31.69 -3.10 10.45
CA ASN A 747 31.17 -4.49 10.43
C ASN A 747 30.64 -4.98 11.78
N SER A 748 30.94 -4.30 12.90
CA SER A 748 30.36 -4.58 14.22
C SER A 748 29.05 -3.83 14.49
N THR A 749 28.70 -2.85 13.64
CA THR A 749 27.41 -2.14 13.74
C THR A 749 26.26 -3.05 13.30
N GLU A 750 25.34 -3.33 14.21
CA GLU A 750 24.07 -3.99 13.94
C GLU A 750 22.95 -2.97 13.78
N PHE A 751 21.98 -3.29 12.92
CA PHE A 751 20.80 -2.48 12.67
C PHE A 751 19.55 -3.22 13.12
N LEU A 752 18.73 -2.56 13.93
CA LEU A 752 17.41 -3.02 14.34
C LEU A 752 16.35 -2.08 13.78
N TYR A 753 15.16 -2.62 13.49
CA TYR A 753 14.06 -1.88 12.89
C TYR A 753 12.78 -2.08 13.69
N SER A 754 11.98 -1.03 13.78
CA SER A 754 10.64 -1.03 14.40
C SER A 754 9.74 -0.05 13.65
N ASP A 755 8.42 -0.21 13.77
CA ASP A 755 7.48 0.79 13.26
C ASP A 755 7.70 2.14 13.97
N TYR A 756 8.01 2.13 15.27
CA TYR A 756 8.20 3.33 16.09
C TYR A 756 9.52 3.31 16.88
N SER A 757 10.10 4.50 17.10
CA SER A 757 11.37 4.66 17.84
C SER A 757 11.27 4.20 19.29
N LEU A 758 10.09 4.32 19.91
CA LEU A 758 9.87 3.94 21.30
C LEU A 758 10.11 2.45 21.57
N GLY A 759 9.66 1.57 20.66
CA GLY A 759 9.95 0.14 20.77
C GLY A 759 11.46 -0.14 20.78
N LEU A 760 12.24 0.53 19.93
CA LEU A 760 13.70 0.39 19.89
C LEU A 760 14.38 0.97 21.12
N PHE A 761 13.94 2.15 21.57
CA PHE A 761 14.41 2.78 22.81
C PHE A 761 14.20 1.84 24.00
N ASN A 762 13.03 1.23 24.14
CA ASN A 762 12.71 0.31 25.24
C ASN A 762 13.58 -0.94 25.21
N LYS A 763 14.01 -1.40 24.03
CA LYS A 763 14.95 -2.51 23.91
C LYS A 763 16.38 -2.11 24.34
N LEU A 764 16.84 -0.90 24.03
CA LEU A 764 18.10 -0.37 24.59
C LEU A 764 18.04 -0.15 26.10
N LEU A 765 16.89 0.32 26.58
CA LEU A 765 16.65 0.53 28.00
C LEU A 765 16.80 -0.78 28.80
N LEU A 766 16.39 -1.93 28.23
CA LEU A 766 16.65 -3.23 28.84
C LEU A 766 18.15 -3.50 29.00
N SER A 767 18.97 -3.18 28.01
CA SER A 767 20.42 -3.31 28.12
C SER A 767 20.99 -2.44 29.25
N CYS A 768 20.47 -1.21 29.40
CA CYS A 768 20.84 -0.32 30.50
C CYS A 768 20.49 -0.93 31.87
N ILE A 769 19.27 -1.47 32.02
CA ILE A 769 18.81 -2.12 33.25
C ILE A 769 19.68 -3.33 33.60
N GLN A 770 20.01 -4.17 32.62
CA GLN A 770 20.78 -5.40 32.84
C GLN A 770 22.19 -5.14 33.35
N GLU A 771 22.81 -4.05 32.89
CA GLU A 771 24.13 -3.64 33.37
C GLU A 771 24.08 -2.88 34.69
N SER A 772 22.88 -2.69 35.25
CA SER A 772 22.63 -1.81 36.40
C SER A 772 23.10 -0.37 36.12
N GLY A 773 22.96 0.08 34.87
CA GLY A 773 23.29 1.43 34.44
C GLY A 773 22.25 2.46 34.91
N THR A 774 22.64 3.73 34.84
CA THR A 774 21.76 4.87 35.14
C THR A 774 21.59 5.74 33.90
N LEU A 775 20.35 5.92 33.46
CA LEU A 775 20.01 6.69 32.27
C LEU A 775 19.79 8.17 32.61
N CYS A 776 20.68 9.01 32.10
CA CYS A 776 20.69 10.45 32.31
C CYS A 776 19.94 11.16 31.17
N PHE A 777 18.93 11.96 31.53
CA PHE A 777 18.12 12.73 30.59
C PHE A 777 18.31 14.24 30.80
N PRO A 778 18.71 15.03 29.79
CA PRO A 778 18.64 16.48 29.89
C PRO A 778 17.18 16.95 30.03
N ALA A 779 16.94 17.94 30.90
CA ALA A 779 15.70 18.68 30.91
C ALA A 779 15.51 19.35 29.53
N GLY A 780 14.33 19.18 28.93
CA GLY A 780 14.12 19.50 27.51
C GLY A 780 14.38 18.32 26.58
N CYS A 781 13.89 17.13 26.97
CA CYS A 781 13.88 15.94 26.13
C CYS A 781 12.45 15.41 25.97
N ASN A 782 12.27 14.33 25.21
CA ASN A 782 10.95 13.74 24.97
C ASN A 782 10.42 13.06 26.25
N GLY A 783 9.29 13.57 26.77
CA GLY A 783 8.67 13.09 28.01
C GLY A 783 8.21 11.63 27.97
N ASN A 784 7.92 11.08 26.79
CA ASN A 784 7.47 9.70 26.64
C ASN A 784 8.60 8.70 26.96
N TYR A 785 9.87 9.02 26.63
CA TYR A 785 11.01 8.18 27.00
C TYR A 785 11.25 8.15 28.51
N ILE A 786 11.08 9.28 29.20
CA ILE A 786 11.15 9.33 30.66
C ILE A 786 10.02 8.50 31.27
N ALA A 787 8.79 8.63 30.76
CA ALA A 787 7.65 7.87 31.25
C ALA A 787 7.84 6.36 31.04
N ALA A 788 8.34 5.95 29.87
CA ALA A 788 8.67 4.55 29.57
C ALA A 788 9.80 4.02 30.48
N ALA A 789 10.85 4.81 30.73
CA ALA A 789 11.93 4.45 31.65
C ALA A 789 11.44 4.23 33.08
N LYS A 790 10.56 5.13 33.57
CA LYS A 790 9.91 4.99 34.88
C LYS A 790 8.99 3.76 34.92
N PHE A 791 8.22 3.51 33.86
CA PHE A 791 7.33 2.36 33.77
C PHE A 791 8.10 1.04 33.89
N MET A 792 9.27 0.97 33.25
CA MET A 792 10.20 -0.17 33.29
C MET A 792 11.13 -0.19 34.51
N LYS A 793 10.97 0.73 35.47
CA LYS A 793 11.77 0.83 36.71
C LYS A 793 13.27 0.98 36.45
N ALA A 794 13.66 1.65 35.36
CA ALA A 794 15.06 1.97 35.11
C ALA A 794 15.55 3.04 36.10
N ASN A 795 16.84 2.98 36.46
CA ASN A 795 17.49 4.05 37.20
C ASN A 795 17.64 5.25 36.27
N ILE A 796 17.06 6.39 36.64
CA ILE A 796 17.09 7.61 35.84
C ILE A 796 17.62 8.80 36.65
N VAL A 797 18.34 9.70 35.99
CA VAL A 797 18.78 10.98 36.54
C VAL A 797 18.42 12.09 35.55
N ASN A 798 17.72 13.12 36.02
CA ASN A 798 17.44 14.30 35.20
C ASN A 798 18.58 15.30 35.33
N ILE A 799 19.14 15.73 34.20
CA ILE A 799 20.19 16.74 34.11
C ILE A 799 19.52 18.11 33.92
N PRO A 800 19.64 19.05 34.87
CA PRO A 800 19.02 20.37 34.75
C PRO A 800 19.67 21.19 33.63
N THR A 801 18.87 21.80 32.76
CA THR A 801 19.35 22.70 31.69
C THR A 801 18.97 24.14 32.00
N GLN A 802 19.64 25.10 31.34
CA GLN A 802 19.52 26.53 31.67
C GLN A 802 18.89 27.31 30.49
N ALA A 803 18.05 28.29 30.82
CA ALA A 803 17.31 29.07 29.84
C ALA A 803 18.21 29.98 28.97
N ASP A 804 19.33 30.45 29.52
CA ASP A 804 20.30 31.34 28.85
C ASP A 804 20.96 30.72 27.62
N VAL A 805 21.12 29.39 27.62
CA VAL A 805 21.59 28.58 26.49
C VAL A 805 20.45 27.84 25.78
N GLY A 806 19.20 28.28 25.97
CA GLY A 806 18.03 27.70 25.31
C GLY A 806 17.71 26.26 25.75
N PHE A 807 18.06 25.91 26.99
CA PHE A 807 17.91 24.56 27.57
C PHE A 807 18.75 23.47 26.88
N LYS A 808 19.80 23.84 26.16
CA LYS A 808 20.80 22.88 25.66
C LYS A 808 21.57 22.22 26.79
N LEU A 809 21.94 20.95 26.60
CA LEU A 809 22.90 20.26 27.46
C LEU A 809 24.29 20.85 27.22
N THR A 810 25.03 21.15 28.29
CA THR A 810 26.40 21.67 28.21
C THR A 810 27.37 20.74 28.93
N ALA A 811 28.63 20.73 28.48
CA ALA A 811 29.67 19.88 29.07
C ALA A 811 29.91 20.16 30.56
N SER A 812 29.77 21.42 31.00
CA SER A 812 29.98 21.83 32.40
C SER A 812 28.92 21.24 33.34
N VAL A 813 27.66 21.22 32.92
CA VAL A 813 26.56 20.62 33.68
C VAL A 813 26.65 19.09 33.64
N LEU A 814 26.92 18.53 32.46
CA LEU A 814 27.04 17.08 32.30
C LEU A 814 28.15 16.51 33.17
N THR A 815 29.32 17.16 33.22
CA THR A 815 30.46 16.73 34.05
C THR A 815 30.06 16.59 35.51
N LYS A 816 29.37 17.60 36.08
CA LYS A 816 28.92 17.59 37.48
C LYS A 816 27.98 16.44 37.80
N VAL A 817 27.09 16.09 36.86
CA VAL A 817 26.16 14.97 37.06
C VAL A 817 26.90 13.64 36.96
N LEU A 818 27.72 13.44 35.92
CA LEU A 818 28.42 12.17 35.70
C LEU A 818 29.46 11.84 36.78
N GLU A 819 29.97 12.83 37.51
CA GLU A 819 30.82 12.61 38.71
C GLU A 819 30.12 11.79 39.80
N SER A 820 28.79 11.79 39.83
CA SER A 820 27.96 11.12 40.85
C SER A 820 27.25 9.87 40.36
N VAL A 821 27.44 9.48 39.09
CA VAL A 821 26.68 8.41 38.44
C VAL A 821 27.60 7.25 38.06
N GLU A 822 27.26 6.05 38.54
CA GLU A 822 27.92 4.81 38.11
C GLU A 822 27.32 4.30 36.80
N LYS A 823 28.18 3.82 35.89
CA LYS A 823 27.82 3.29 34.55
C LYS A 823 26.81 4.19 33.83
N PRO A 824 27.18 5.45 33.54
CA PRO A 824 26.24 6.41 33.00
C PRO A 824 25.83 6.06 31.57
N TRP A 825 24.52 6.14 31.31
CA TRP A 825 23.94 6.17 29.98
C TRP A 825 23.41 7.58 29.73
N LEU A 826 23.65 8.18 28.57
CA LEU A 826 23.20 9.53 28.25
C LEU A 826 22.26 9.51 27.05
N TYR A 827 21.06 10.07 27.20
CA TYR A 827 20.15 10.33 26.09
C TYR A 827 20.34 11.76 25.55
N ILE A 828 20.44 11.92 24.22
CA ILE A 828 20.50 13.22 23.55
C ILE A 828 19.59 13.20 22.32
N SER A 829 18.67 14.16 22.21
CA SER A 829 17.92 14.42 20.96
C SER A 829 18.70 15.41 20.10
N GLY A 830 19.14 15.02 18.90
CA GLY A 830 19.83 15.92 17.99
C GLY A 830 20.02 15.33 16.58
N PRO A 831 20.32 16.14 15.55
CA PRO A 831 20.68 17.57 15.64
C PRO A 831 19.57 18.49 16.14
N THR A 832 18.32 18.21 15.78
CA THR A 832 17.17 18.94 16.30
C THR A 832 16.75 18.42 17.68
N ILE A 833 16.65 19.33 18.65
CA ILE A 833 16.25 19.02 20.02
C ILE A 833 14.72 18.98 20.11
N ASN A 834 14.15 17.84 20.50
CA ASN A 834 12.74 17.75 20.91
C ASN A 834 12.65 17.90 22.43
N PRO A 835 11.97 18.93 22.98
CA PRO A 835 10.91 19.74 22.35
C PRO A 835 11.25 21.16 21.91
N THR A 836 12.44 21.68 22.17
CA THR A 836 12.75 23.11 21.98
C THR A 836 12.82 23.53 20.50
N GLY A 837 13.11 22.60 19.59
CA GLY A 837 13.34 22.86 18.18
C GLY A 837 14.66 23.57 17.88
N LEU A 838 15.56 23.72 18.86
CA LEU A 838 16.90 24.26 18.66
C LEU A 838 17.85 23.20 18.09
N LEU A 839 18.97 23.65 17.51
CA LEU A 839 19.96 22.77 16.89
C LEU A 839 21.26 22.73 17.69
N TYR A 840 21.79 21.53 17.94
CA TYR A 840 23.16 21.36 18.42
C TYR A 840 24.18 21.60 17.31
N SER A 841 25.31 22.25 17.58
CA SER A 841 26.44 22.36 16.64
C SER A 841 27.39 21.15 16.76
N ASN A 842 28.32 21.01 15.80
CA ASN A 842 29.39 20.00 15.90
C ASN A 842 30.29 20.22 17.12
N GLU A 843 30.63 21.48 17.43
CA GLU A 843 31.45 21.86 18.59
C GLU A 843 30.75 21.50 19.91
N GLU A 844 29.46 21.85 20.04
CA GLU A 844 28.66 21.50 21.23
C GLU A 844 28.61 19.98 21.45
N MET A 845 28.46 19.19 20.37
CA MET A 845 28.48 17.74 20.45
C MET A 845 29.87 17.17 20.77
N GLU A 846 30.95 17.73 20.24
CA GLU A 846 32.31 17.33 20.58
C GLU A 846 32.59 17.53 22.08
N ASP A 847 32.17 18.66 22.64
CA ASP A 847 32.31 18.97 24.07
C ASP A 847 31.52 17.98 24.95
N ILE A 848 30.27 17.69 24.58
CA ILE A 848 29.42 16.73 25.30
C ILE A 848 30.01 15.32 25.25
N LEU A 849 30.42 14.86 24.06
CA LEU A 849 30.98 13.53 23.87
C LEU A 849 32.35 13.38 24.53
N SER A 850 33.17 14.44 24.60
CA SER A 850 34.43 14.45 25.34
C SER A 850 34.23 14.12 26.82
N VAL A 851 33.17 14.68 27.43
CA VAL A 851 32.79 14.36 28.81
C VAL A 851 32.35 12.90 28.92
N CYS A 852 31.53 12.40 27.99
CA CYS A 852 31.10 11.01 27.98
C CYS A 852 32.27 10.03 27.91
N VAL A 853 33.27 10.31 27.07
CA VAL A 853 34.51 9.52 26.96
C VAL A 853 35.28 9.51 28.27
N LYS A 854 35.39 10.65 28.96
CA LYS A 854 36.06 10.75 30.26
C LYS A 854 35.43 9.84 31.32
N PHE A 855 34.11 9.69 31.32
CA PHE A 855 33.38 8.88 32.30
C PHE A 855 33.00 7.48 31.81
N GLY A 856 33.40 7.09 30.58
CA GLY A 856 33.02 5.80 30.01
C GLY A 856 31.52 5.65 29.78
N ALA A 857 30.82 6.75 29.48
CA ALA A 857 29.38 6.76 29.32
C ALA A 857 28.94 6.09 28.01
N ARG A 858 27.77 5.44 28.04
CA ARG A 858 27.09 4.96 26.84
C ARG A 858 26.13 6.03 26.34
N VAL A 859 26.25 6.44 25.09
CA VAL A 859 25.48 7.57 24.55
C VAL A 859 24.46 7.07 23.55
N LEU A 860 23.20 7.47 23.73
CA LEU A 860 22.13 7.31 22.76
C LEU A 860 21.82 8.66 22.13
N ILE A 861 22.18 8.80 20.86
CA ILE A 861 21.81 9.97 20.05
C ILE A 861 20.51 9.63 19.30
N ASP A 862 19.47 10.41 19.52
CA ASP A 862 18.17 10.27 18.88
C ASP A 862 17.96 11.36 17.82
N THR A 863 17.98 10.92 16.57
CA THR A 863 17.79 11.74 15.36
C THR A 863 16.35 11.75 14.87
N SER A 864 15.41 11.08 15.57
CA SER A 864 14.02 10.88 15.11
C SER A 864 13.24 12.17 14.84
N PHE A 865 13.67 13.29 15.42
CA PHE A 865 13.01 14.60 15.30
C PHE A 865 13.72 15.56 14.33
N SER A 866 14.73 15.07 13.61
CA SER A 866 15.56 15.84 12.68
C SER A 866 15.16 15.62 11.21
N GLY A 867 15.77 16.38 10.30
CA GLY A 867 15.52 16.32 8.84
C GLY A 867 14.76 17.54 8.30
N LEU A 868 14.01 18.23 9.16
CA LEU A 868 13.16 19.38 8.83
C LEU A 868 13.69 20.70 9.43
N GLU A 869 14.99 20.93 9.36
CA GLU A 869 15.63 22.18 9.80
C GLU A 869 15.40 23.31 8.76
N TYR A 870 14.90 24.47 9.20
CA TYR A 870 14.48 25.58 8.32
C TYR A 870 15.12 26.94 8.63
N ASP A 871 15.82 27.07 9.75
CA ASP A 871 16.63 28.26 10.08
C ASP A 871 18.10 27.90 10.32
N ILE A 872 18.79 27.57 9.23
CA ILE A 872 20.15 27.00 9.21
C ILE A 872 21.26 28.00 8.87
N LYS A 873 20.98 29.32 8.83
CA LYS A 873 21.95 30.32 8.33
C LYS A 873 23.27 30.36 9.10
N ASN A 874 23.23 30.04 10.40
CA ASN A 874 24.38 30.07 11.32
C ASN A 874 24.61 28.68 11.94
N TRP A 875 24.18 27.61 11.27
CA TRP A 875 24.31 26.25 11.76
C TRP A 875 25.14 25.42 10.79
N ASP A 876 26.25 24.88 11.28
CA ASP A 876 27.06 23.94 10.54
C ASP A 876 26.39 22.57 10.55
N ALA A 877 26.15 22.02 9.36
CA ALA A 877 25.59 20.69 9.22
C ALA A 877 26.41 19.66 10.01
N TRP A 878 25.71 18.74 10.67
CA TRP A 878 26.35 17.72 11.50
C TRP A 878 27.29 16.83 10.69
N ASN A 879 28.50 16.68 11.19
CA ASN A 879 29.46 15.66 10.74
C ASN A 879 30.21 15.13 11.96
N LEU A 880 29.69 14.06 12.55
CA LEU A 880 30.24 13.44 13.76
C LEU A 880 31.44 12.54 13.48
N GLU A 881 31.81 12.29 12.22
CA GLU A 881 32.84 11.32 11.84
C GLU A 881 34.21 11.68 12.44
N PRO A 882 34.71 12.94 12.33
CA PRO A 882 36.01 13.32 12.90
C PRO A 882 36.03 13.18 14.43
N THR A 883 34.93 13.60 15.08
CA THR A 883 34.76 13.58 16.54
C THR A 883 34.76 12.14 17.07
N LEU A 884 33.97 11.24 16.46
CA LEU A 884 33.88 9.85 16.88
C LEU A 884 35.15 9.06 16.55
N ALA A 885 35.80 9.33 15.41
CA ALA A 885 37.08 8.70 15.06
C ALA A 885 38.19 9.05 16.07
N LYS A 886 38.24 10.31 16.52
CA LYS A 886 39.15 10.78 17.58
C LYS A 886 38.93 10.02 18.89
N PHE A 887 37.67 9.75 19.26
CA PHE A 887 37.35 9.12 20.55
C PHE A 887 37.44 7.60 20.55
N TYR A 888 37.08 6.92 19.46
CA TYR A 888 37.26 5.46 19.36
C TYR A 888 38.74 5.04 19.30
N SER A 889 39.64 5.98 18.98
CA SER A 889 41.09 5.77 19.07
C SER A 889 41.63 5.83 20.51
N SER A 890 40.83 6.29 21.48
CA SER A 890 41.21 6.40 22.89
C SER A 890 40.97 5.06 23.62
N HIS A 891 41.83 4.72 24.58
CA HIS A 891 41.86 3.39 25.23
C HIS A 891 40.69 3.14 26.24
N ASN A 892 39.56 3.86 26.16
CA ASN A 892 38.42 3.63 27.05
C ASN A 892 37.47 2.57 26.45
N SER A 893 37.49 1.36 27.00
CA SER A 893 36.74 0.21 26.48
C SER A 893 35.23 0.24 26.71
N THR A 894 34.71 1.18 27.51
CA THR A 894 33.29 1.21 27.93
C THR A 894 32.43 2.24 27.19
N PHE A 895 33.05 3.28 26.63
CA PHE A 895 32.38 4.31 25.86
C PHE A 895 31.87 3.76 24.52
N CYS A 896 30.59 3.97 24.23
CA CYS A 896 29.99 3.65 22.94
C CYS A 896 28.88 4.64 22.59
N VAL A 897 28.66 4.85 21.30
CA VAL A 897 27.58 5.72 20.80
C VAL A 897 26.66 4.89 19.93
N SER A 898 25.38 4.89 20.27
CA SER A 898 24.30 4.30 19.47
C SER A 898 23.44 5.40 18.86
N LEU A 899 22.91 5.15 17.66
CA LEU A 899 22.10 6.11 16.92
C LEU A 899 20.68 5.56 16.73
N LEU A 900 19.71 6.20 17.39
CA LEU A 900 18.28 5.98 17.17
C LEU A 900 17.78 7.00 16.15
N GLY A 901 16.88 6.59 15.26
CA GLY A 901 16.28 7.50 14.29
C GLY A 901 14.94 7.02 13.76
N SER A 902 14.21 7.96 13.14
CA SER A 902 12.99 7.70 12.39
C SER A 902 13.07 8.38 11.04
N LEU A 903 12.62 7.69 9.99
CA LEU A 903 12.59 8.22 8.64
C LEU A 903 11.31 9.03 8.34
N SER A 904 10.32 8.99 9.24
CA SER A 904 8.96 9.48 8.97
C SER A 904 8.89 10.98 8.64
N LEU A 905 9.60 11.82 9.41
CA LEU A 905 9.61 13.27 9.20
C LEU A 905 10.37 13.65 7.94
N GLU A 906 11.59 13.17 7.75
CA GLU A 906 12.44 13.57 6.61
C GLU A 906 11.94 13.01 5.28
N MET A 907 11.38 11.80 5.26
CA MET A 907 10.80 11.19 4.05
C MET A 907 9.36 11.66 3.78
N LEU A 908 8.82 12.57 4.60
CA LEU A 908 7.47 13.14 4.44
C LEU A 908 6.37 12.07 4.34
N THR A 909 6.50 10.99 5.10
CA THR A 909 5.62 9.81 4.95
C THR A 909 4.23 9.99 5.55
N GLY A 910 3.95 11.16 6.14
CA GLY A 910 2.64 11.60 6.59
C GLY A 910 1.95 10.64 7.57
N GLY A 911 2.72 9.88 8.36
CA GLY A 911 2.21 8.91 9.35
C GLY A 911 2.60 7.45 9.09
N LEU A 912 3.17 7.10 7.93
CA LEU A 912 3.80 5.78 7.77
C LEU A 912 5.15 5.78 8.51
N THR A 913 5.18 5.14 9.67
CA THR A 913 6.34 5.19 10.55
C THR A 913 7.35 4.09 10.24
N PHE A 914 8.63 4.45 10.36
CA PHE A 914 9.75 3.53 10.27
C PHE A 914 10.88 4.07 11.13
N ALA A 915 11.34 3.27 12.09
CA ALA A 915 12.43 3.61 12.99
C ALA A 915 13.56 2.60 12.86
N PHE A 916 14.77 3.09 13.08
CA PHE A 916 15.98 2.29 13.06
C PHE A 916 16.86 2.59 14.28
N LEU A 917 17.64 1.59 14.67
CA LEU A 917 18.68 1.72 15.68
C LEU A 917 19.98 1.13 15.12
N ALA A 918 21.03 1.95 15.07
CA ALA A 918 22.39 1.50 14.80
C ALA A 918 23.16 1.40 16.13
N VAL A 919 23.66 0.21 16.44
CA VAL A 919 24.28 -0.11 17.73
C VAL A 919 25.47 -1.05 17.54
N ASP A 920 26.47 -0.97 18.41
CA ASP A 920 27.59 -1.91 18.37
C ASP A 920 27.17 -3.29 18.89
N ARG A 921 27.56 -4.36 18.17
CA ARG A 921 27.26 -5.76 18.52
C ARG A 921 27.66 -6.13 19.95
N SER A 922 28.70 -5.52 20.52
CA SER A 922 29.10 -5.80 21.91
C SER A 922 28.04 -5.43 22.95
N LEU A 923 27.26 -4.37 22.68
CA LEU A 923 26.12 -3.94 23.51
C LEU A 923 24.98 -4.97 23.52
N LEU A 924 24.95 -5.78 22.46
CA LEU A 924 23.91 -6.73 22.15
C LEU A 924 24.26 -8.12 22.71
N THR A 925 25.54 -8.51 22.75
CA THR A 925 25.99 -9.90 23.01
C THR A 925 25.62 -10.54 24.35
N GLU A 926 25.12 -9.80 25.35
CA GLU A 926 24.54 -10.38 26.59
C GLU A 926 22.99 -10.34 26.61
N THR A 927 22.38 -9.49 25.77
CA THR A 927 20.92 -9.29 25.61
C THR A 927 20.29 -10.09 24.46
N THR A 928 21.09 -10.76 23.61
CA THR A 928 20.82 -10.93 22.16
C THR A 928 20.05 -12.14 21.68
N ASN A 929 19.68 -13.10 22.52
CA ASN A 929 18.81 -14.15 22.00
C ASN A 929 17.35 -13.69 22.02
N GLY A 930 17.09 -12.75 21.11
CA GLY A 930 15.81 -12.17 20.74
C GLY A 930 15.52 -10.91 21.52
N PHE A 931 15.51 -9.75 20.86
CA PHE A 931 14.60 -8.66 21.22
C PHE A 931 13.16 -9.14 21.01
N ALA A 932 12.79 -10.13 21.80
CA ALA A 932 11.54 -10.85 21.75
C ALA A 932 10.42 -9.82 21.99
N GLY A 933 9.35 -9.92 21.22
CA GLY A 933 8.28 -8.91 21.19
C GLY A 933 8.60 -7.57 20.50
N LEU A 934 9.81 -7.35 19.96
CA LEU A 934 10.05 -6.18 19.11
C LEU A 934 9.23 -6.27 17.82
N THR A 935 8.30 -5.35 17.65
CA THR A 935 7.53 -5.17 16.43
C THR A 935 8.48 -4.86 15.26
N LYS A 936 8.42 -5.65 14.19
CA LYS A 936 9.25 -5.45 12.99
C LYS A 936 8.43 -4.78 11.90
N PRO A 937 8.99 -3.81 11.17
CA PRO A 937 8.31 -3.23 10.01
C PRO A 937 8.04 -4.28 8.95
N HIS A 938 6.81 -4.28 8.46
CA HIS A 938 6.36 -5.15 7.38
C HIS A 938 7.24 -5.00 6.12
N SER A 939 7.37 -6.09 5.35
CA SER A 939 8.09 -6.13 4.07
C SER A 939 7.72 -4.99 3.12
N THR A 940 6.45 -4.60 3.02
CA THR A 940 6.02 -3.50 2.16
C THR A 940 6.47 -2.14 2.68
N THR A 941 6.41 -1.89 3.99
CA THR A 941 6.97 -0.67 4.60
C THR A 941 8.46 -0.58 4.35
N ARG A 942 9.20 -1.69 4.53
CA ARG A 942 10.64 -1.75 4.24
C ARG A 942 10.94 -1.43 2.77
N TYR A 943 10.18 -2.01 1.83
CA TYR A 943 10.32 -1.71 0.41
C TYR A 943 10.07 -0.23 0.10
N ALA A 944 8.98 0.35 0.63
CA ALA A 944 8.65 1.76 0.42
C ALA A 944 9.78 2.67 0.94
N MET A 945 10.28 2.41 2.15
CA MET A 945 11.38 3.19 2.73
C MET A 945 12.67 3.05 1.93
N LYS A 946 13.00 1.84 1.47
CA LYS A 946 14.18 1.63 0.60
C LYS A 946 14.09 2.46 -0.67
N LYS A 947 12.90 2.51 -1.30
CA LYS A 947 12.68 3.30 -2.52
C LYS A 947 12.83 4.79 -2.25
N LEU A 948 12.27 5.29 -1.15
CA LEU A 948 12.37 6.70 -0.76
C LEU A 948 13.81 7.11 -0.43
N LEU A 949 14.55 6.27 0.30
CA LEU A 949 15.97 6.49 0.58
C LEU A 949 16.80 6.61 -0.72
N ALA A 950 16.56 5.73 -1.69
CA ALA A 950 17.22 5.80 -2.99
C ALA A 950 16.87 7.08 -3.78
N GLN A 951 15.66 7.61 -3.61
CA GLN A 951 15.26 8.89 -4.22
C GLN A 951 15.92 10.09 -3.54
N THR A 952 16.13 10.05 -2.22
CA THR A 952 16.83 11.14 -1.52
C THR A 952 18.31 11.27 -1.88
N GLU A 953 18.94 10.21 -2.37
CA GLU A 953 20.31 10.26 -2.89
C GLU A 953 20.41 10.95 -4.26
N GLN A 954 19.30 11.03 -5.00
CA GLN A 954 19.24 11.73 -6.27
C GLN A 954 18.93 13.21 -6.01
N GLU A 955 19.96 14.06 -5.98
CA GLU A 955 19.86 15.48 -5.58
C GLU A 955 18.77 16.28 -6.34
N ALA A 956 18.40 15.86 -7.55
CA ALA A 956 17.40 16.49 -8.41
C ALA A 956 16.03 15.75 -8.45
N GLY A 957 15.61 15.11 -7.36
CA GLY A 957 14.35 14.35 -7.28
C GLY A 957 13.16 15.14 -6.70
N ASN A 958 11.94 14.82 -7.15
CA ASN A 958 10.68 15.43 -6.66
C ASN A 958 10.50 15.42 -5.13
N LEU A 959 11.14 14.48 -4.42
CA LEU A 959 11.07 14.39 -2.96
C LEU A 959 11.88 15.50 -2.27
N SER A 960 13.06 15.89 -2.80
CA SER A 960 13.88 16.94 -2.19
C SER A 960 13.22 18.32 -2.29
N GLU A 961 12.53 18.59 -3.42
CA GLU A 961 11.70 19.78 -3.60
C GLU A 961 10.55 19.83 -2.59
N SER A 962 9.88 18.70 -2.36
CA SER A 962 8.79 18.58 -1.37
C SER A 962 9.30 18.82 0.06
N VAL A 963 10.50 18.33 0.39
CA VAL A 963 11.14 18.58 1.70
C VAL A 963 11.45 20.06 1.88
N ALA A 964 11.93 20.74 0.84
CA ALA A 964 12.18 22.18 0.87
C ALA A 964 10.87 22.99 1.06
N GLU A 965 9.80 22.58 0.38
CA GLU A 965 8.46 23.17 0.55
C GLU A 965 7.97 23.02 1.99
N HIS A 966 8.03 21.81 2.55
CA HIS A 966 7.60 21.55 3.93
C HIS A 966 8.43 22.34 4.95
N LYS A 967 9.74 22.48 4.75
CA LYS A 967 10.59 23.37 5.56
C LYS A 967 10.12 24.82 5.48
N GLY A 968 9.72 25.29 4.30
CA GLY A 968 9.14 26.62 4.09
C GLY A 968 7.81 26.81 4.84
N ILE A 969 6.93 25.81 4.82
CA ILE A 969 5.65 25.82 5.56
C ILE A 969 5.92 25.89 7.06
N LEU A 970 6.74 24.99 7.59
CA LEU A 970 7.07 24.93 9.02
C LEU A 970 7.72 26.22 9.52
N LYS A 971 8.60 26.85 8.72
CA LYS A 971 9.18 28.15 9.04
C LYS A 971 8.14 29.25 9.21
N LYS A 972 7.21 29.37 8.26
CA LYS A 972 6.12 30.36 8.32
C LYS A 972 5.21 30.10 9.53
N ARG A 973 4.88 28.83 9.79
CA ARG A 973 4.03 28.44 10.92
C ARG A 973 4.71 28.68 12.28
N SER A 974 6.00 28.37 12.39
CA SER A 974 6.80 28.70 13.58
C SER A 974 6.75 30.21 13.90
N GLN A 975 6.89 31.07 12.88
CA GLN A 975 6.78 32.52 13.05
C GLN A 975 5.38 32.96 13.50
N ARG A 976 4.33 32.45 12.85
CA ARG A 976 2.93 32.79 13.19
C ARG A 976 2.51 32.31 14.57
N LEU A 977 2.90 31.10 14.95
CA LEU A 977 2.64 30.56 16.28
C LEU A 977 3.37 31.40 17.34
N ARG A 978 4.64 31.75 17.10
CA ARG A 978 5.42 32.63 17.99
C ARG A 978 4.71 33.97 18.20
N GLU A 979 4.32 34.64 17.14
CA GLU A 979 3.61 35.93 17.22
C GLU A 979 2.30 35.81 18.01
N THR A 980 1.51 34.76 17.75
CA THR A 980 0.24 34.51 18.44
C THR A 980 0.45 34.26 19.93
N LEU A 981 1.40 33.39 20.30
CA LEU A 981 1.74 33.08 21.68
C LEU A 981 2.24 34.34 22.42
N GLN A 982 3.13 35.12 21.82
CA GLN A 982 3.63 36.38 22.40
C GLN A 982 2.50 37.39 22.62
N ASN A 983 1.60 37.56 21.65
CA ASN A 983 0.42 38.42 21.77
C ASN A 983 -0.57 37.92 22.84
N CYS A 984 -0.53 36.63 23.15
CA CYS A 984 -1.27 36.00 24.22
C CYS A 984 -0.50 35.93 25.54
N GLY A 985 0.62 36.65 25.71
CA GLY A 985 1.30 36.73 27.00
C GLY A 985 2.15 35.50 27.36
N TRP A 986 2.57 34.73 26.37
CA TRP A 986 3.54 33.65 26.53
C TRP A 986 4.96 34.14 26.23
N GLU A 987 5.94 33.62 26.96
CA GLU A 987 7.36 33.79 26.67
C GLU A 987 7.83 32.62 25.80
N VAL A 988 8.15 32.90 24.53
CA VAL A 988 8.40 31.88 23.52
C VAL A 988 9.90 31.69 23.29
N LEU A 989 10.36 30.44 23.28
CA LEU A 989 11.69 30.07 22.79
C LEU A 989 11.60 29.75 21.28
N PRO A 990 12.20 30.56 20.39
CA PRO A 990 12.09 30.33 18.95
C PRO A 990 12.76 29.03 18.51
N SER A 991 12.07 28.26 17.68
CA SER A 991 12.56 27.01 17.07
C SER A 991 13.32 27.28 15.77
N GLN A 992 14.32 26.44 15.48
CA GLN A 992 15.15 26.48 14.27
C GLN A 992 14.88 25.31 13.31
N GLY A 993 14.31 24.22 13.83
CA GLY A 993 14.00 23.01 13.06
C GLY A 993 12.97 22.11 13.72
N GLY A 994 12.64 21.02 13.01
CA GLY A 994 11.68 20.03 13.46
C GLY A 994 10.25 20.55 13.44
N VAL A 995 9.39 19.94 14.25
CA VAL A 995 7.95 20.20 14.27
C VAL A 995 7.45 20.82 15.58
N SER A 996 8.33 21.14 16.52
CA SER A 996 7.97 21.57 17.88
C SER A 996 8.60 22.90 18.28
N MET A 997 7.94 23.59 19.20
CA MET A 997 8.38 24.82 19.86
C MET A 997 7.93 24.79 21.32
N VAL A 998 8.68 25.45 22.21
CA VAL A 998 8.29 25.60 23.61
C VAL A 998 8.01 27.05 23.99
N ALA A 999 7.04 27.24 24.87
CA ALA A 999 6.69 28.54 25.41
C ALA A 999 6.22 28.45 26.86
N ARG A 1000 6.52 29.49 27.65
CA ARG A 1000 6.13 29.61 29.04
C ARG A 1000 4.90 30.51 29.18
N PRO A 1001 3.85 30.10 29.93
CA PRO A 1001 2.61 30.87 30.10
C PRO A 1001 2.78 32.00 31.14
N SER A 1002 3.76 32.89 30.94
CA SER A 1002 4.21 33.86 31.95
C SER A 1002 3.10 34.77 32.49
N ASN A 1003 2.09 35.12 31.68
CA ASN A 1003 0.96 35.93 32.11
C ASN A 1003 -0.19 35.15 32.79
N TYR A 1004 -0.12 33.82 32.84
CA TYR A 1004 -1.17 32.95 33.37
C TYR A 1004 -0.78 32.28 34.68
N ILE A 1005 0.52 32.02 34.89
CA ILE A 1005 1.02 31.37 36.11
C ILE A 1005 0.57 32.16 37.35
N GLY A 1006 -0.04 31.48 38.31
CA GLY A 1006 -0.57 32.07 39.54
C GLY A 1006 -1.95 32.72 39.43
N LYS A 1007 -2.58 32.70 38.24
CA LYS A 1007 -4.00 33.08 38.08
C LYS A 1007 -4.92 31.88 38.34
N HIS A 1008 -6.17 32.15 38.65
CA HIS A 1008 -7.20 31.11 38.80
C HIS A 1008 -8.04 30.99 37.54
N ASP A 1009 -8.35 29.75 37.17
CA ASP A 1009 -9.23 29.47 36.05
C ASP A 1009 -10.69 29.86 36.37
N LYS A 1010 -11.48 30.24 35.36
CA LYS A 1010 -12.89 30.66 35.53
C LYS A 1010 -13.90 29.48 35.54
N LEU A 1011 -13.40 28.24 35.47
CA LEU A 1011 -14.22 27.03 35.46
C LEU A 1011 -14.89 26.80 36.83
N GLU A 1012 -16.23 26.89 36.89
CA GLU A 1012 -17.02 26.35 38.00
C GLU A 1012 -17.11 24.82 37.82
N ASN A 1013 -16.31 24.06 38.56
CA ASN A 1013 -16.54 22.62 38.73
C ASN A 1013 -17.64 22.37 39.78
N ASP A 1014 -18.36 21.25 39.66
CA ASP A 1014 -19.43 20.81 40.59
C ASP A 1014 -18.99 20.77 42.06
N ASP A 1015 -17.68 20.69 42.32
CA ASP A 1015 -17.05 21.02 43.61
C ASP A 1015 -16.32 22.37 43.52
N SER A 1016 -16.91 23.39 44.15
CA SER A 1016 -16.53 24.81 44.25
C SER A 1016 -15.06 25.16 44.61
N GLN A 1017 -14.05 24.71 43.85
CA GLN A 1017 -12.65 25.14 43.99
C GLN A 1017 -12.09 25.72 42.67
N LYS A 1018 -11.57 26.94 42.76
CA LYS A 1018 -10.80 27.61 41.69
C LYS A 1018 -9.40 27.01 41.62
N THR A 1019 -9.09 26.25 40.57
CA THR A 1019 -7.74 25.71 40.35
C THR A 1019 -6.78 26.82 39.96
N GLU A 1020 -5.63 26.91 40.64
CA GLU A 1020 -4.53 27.79 40.28
C GLU A 1020 -3.80 27.24 39.04
N LEU A 1021 -3.53 28.13 38.08
CA LEU A 1021 -2.78 27.82 36.88
C LEU A 1021 -1.28 27.76 37.22
N GLY A 1022 -0.71 26.56 37.07
CA GLY A 1022 0.71 26.27 37.26
C GLY A 1022 1.17 25.23 36.24
N ASP A 1023 2.39 24.73 36.42
CA ASP A 1023 3.06 23.84 35.48
C ASP A 1023 2.22 22.63 35.06
N SER A 1024 1.63 21.91 36.02
CA SER A 1024 0.89 20.68 35.76
C SER A 1024 -0.60 20.89 35.46
N THR A 1025 -1.15 22.07 35.75
CA THR A 1025 -2.60 22.35 35.61
C THR A 1025 -2.94 23.10 34.32
N ILE A 1026 -1.97 23.80 33.71
CA ILE A 1026 -2.18 24.58 32.48
C ILE A 1026 -2.66 23.73 31.29
N ARG A 1027 -2.19 22.48 31.18
CA ARG A 1027 -2.61 21.54 30.13
C ARG A 1027 -4.10 21.25 30.20
N GLU A 1028 -4.60 20.88 31.39
CA GLU A 1028 -6.02 20.54 31.56
C GLU A 1028 -6.90 21.79 31.41
N ALA A 1029 -6.45 22.94 31.92
CA ALA A 1029 -7.13 24.23 31.75
C ALA A 1029 -7.39 24.57 30.27
N ILE A 1030 -6.34 24.52 29.43
CA ILE A 1030 -6.43 24.81 28.00
C ILE A 1030 -7.31 23.77 27.29
N LEU A 1031 -7.16 22.49 27.63
CA LEU A 1031 -7.94 21.39 27.07
C LEU A 1031 -9.43 21.55 27.36
N VAL A 1032 -9.81 21.83 28.61
CA VAL A 1032 -11.22 22.00 29.02
C VAL A 1032 -11.82 23.27 28.44
N ALA A 1033 -11.07 24.37 28.42
CA ALA A 1033 -11.57 25.65 27.94
C ALA A 1033 -11.71 25.72 26.41
N THR A 1034 -10.83 25.06 25.66
CA THR A 1034 -10.72 25.27 24.21
C THR A 1034 -10.67 24.00 23.37
N GLY A 1035 -10.51 22.82 23.99
CA GLY A 1035 -10.30 21.55 23.28
C GLY A 1035 -8.91 21.42 22.63
N LEU A 1036 -7.94 22.28 22.97
CA LEU A 1036 -6.58 22.22 22.44
C LEU A 1036 -5.70 21.32 23.33
N CYS A 1037 -5.07 20.32 22.72
CA CYS A 1037 -4.17 19.39 23.41
C CYS A 1037 -2.73 19.87 23.29
N ILE A 1038 -2.05 20.12 24.41
CA ILE A 1038 -0.62 20.50 24.48
C ILE A 1038 0.10 19.63 25.51
N ASN A 1039 1.44 19.65 25.53
CA ASN A 1039 2.21 19.08 26.64
C ASN A 1039 2.71 20.19 27.58
N SER A 1040 2.72 19.95 28.88
CA SER A 1040 3.15 20.93 29.88
C SER A 1040 4.61 20.77 30.31
N GLY A 1041 5.05 21.56 31.29
CA GLY A 1041 6.38 21.48 31.90
C GLY A 1041 6.70 20.09 32.48
N SER A 1042 5.71 19.33 32.95
CA SER A 1042 5.93 17.95 33.44
C SER A 1042 6.33 16.98 32.34
N TRP A 1043 5.87 17.20 31.10
CA TRP A 1043 6.26 16.38 29.95
C TRP A 1043 7.60 16.83 29.37
N THR A 1044 7.83 18.14 29.22
CA THR A 1044 9.09 18.66 28.64
C THR A 1044 10.28 18.48 29.59
N GLY A 1045 10.01 18.35 30.89
CA GLY A 1045 11.02 18.37 31.95
C GLY A 1045 11.63 19.76 32.18
N ILE A 1046 11.16 20.79 31.46
CA ILE A 1046 11.59 22.18 31.62
C ILE A 1046 10.52 22.90 32.46
N PRO A 1047 10.84 23.32 33.69
CA PRO A 1047 9.88 24.01 34.55
C PRO A 1047 9.30 25.26 33.87
N GLY A 1048 7.98 25.36 33.78
CA GLY A 1048 7.27 26.47 33.15
C GLY A 1048 7.02 26.34 31.66
N TYR A 1049 7.71 25.47 30.92
CA TYR A 1049 7.67 25.49 29.46
C TYR A 1049 6.78 24.39 28.91
N CYS A 1050 5.69 24.81 28.26
CA CYS A 1050 4.78 23.94 27.51
C CYS A 1050 5.29 23.76 26.07
N ARG A 1051 5.00 22.61 25.48
CA ARG A 1051 5.31 22.27 24.08
C ARG A 1051 4.09 22.43 23.20
N PHE A 1052 4.33 22.94 22.00
CA PHE A 1052 3.38 23.05 20.90
C PHE A 1052 3.99 22.46 19.61
N THR A 1053 3.23 21.66 18.87
CA THR A 1053 3.63 21.19 17.54
C THR A 1053 2.98 22.00 16.40
N ILE A 1054 3.69 22.16 15.28
CA ILE A 1054 3.28 23.03 14.16
C ILE A 1054 3.02 22.27 12.85
N ALA A 1055 3.22 20.95 12.84
CA ALA A 1055 3.01 20.09 11.69
C ALA A 1055 1.56 19.55 11.61
N LEU A 1056 0.59 20.46 11.65
CA LEU A 1056 -0.86 20.16 11.58
C LEU A 1056 -1.38 20.26 10.13
N GLN A 1057 -2.64 19.93 9.90
CA GLN A 1057 -3.33 20.42 8.69
C GLN A 1057 -3.45 21.94 8.71
N GLU A 1058 -3.66 22.55 7.53
CA GLU A 1058 -3.83 24.00 7.44
C GLU A 1058 -5.02 24.49 8.27
N ASP A 1059 -6.20 23.89 8.09
CA ASP A 1059 -7.41 24.27 8.83
C ASP A 1059 -7.27 24.05 10.35
N GLU A 1060 -6.61 22.98 10.77
CA GLU A 1060 -6.36 22.70 12.19
C GLU A 1060 -5.32 23.66 12.78
N PHE A 1061 -4.30 24.05 12.02
CA PHE A 1061 -3.31 25.04 12.47
C PHE A 1061 -3.97 26.41 12.69
N GLU A 1062 -4.81 26.87 11.77
CA GLU A 1062 -5.57 28.12 11.94
C GLU A 1062 -6.47 28.05 13.18
N GLN A 1063 -7.23 26.96 13.32
CA GLN A 1063 -8.09 26.76 14.49
C GLN A 1063 -7.29 26.67 15.80
N ALA A 1064 -6.07 26.14 15.78
CA ALA A 1064 -5.20 26.10 16.95
C ALA A 1064 -4.79 27.51 17.39
N LEU A 1065 -4.42 28.39 16.46
CA LEU A 1065 -4.10 29.79 16.76
C LEU A 1065 -5.32 30.52 17.37
N ASP A 1066 -6.51 30.28 16.80
CA ASP A 1066 -7.77 30.82 17.34
C ASP A 1066 -8.07 30.31 18.75
N ARG A 1067 -7.82 29.02 19.03
CA ARG A 1067 -8.01 28.43 20.36
C ARG A 1067 -7.04 29.01 21.39
N ILE A 1068 -5.78 29.26 21.01
CA ILE A 1068 -4.80 29.95 21.87
C ILE A 1068 -5.28 31.38 22.20
N ALA A 1069 -5.80 32.11 21.21
CA ALA A 1069 -6.35 33.44 21.42
C ALA A 1069 -7.61 33.41 22.31
N LYS A 1070 -8.53 32.45 22.10
CA LYS A 1070 -9.71 32.26 22.96
C LYS A 1070 -9.36 31.94 24.40
N PHE A 1071 -8.30 31.17 24.64
CA PHE A 1071 -7.85 30.88 26.00
C PHE A 1071 -7.42 32.15 26.74
N LYS A 1072 -6.76 33.08 26.05
CA LYS A 1072 -6.42 34.40 26.61
C LYS A 1072 -7.68 35.13 27.11
N ASP A 1073 -8.72 35.19 26.28
CA ASP A 1073 -9.99 35.85 26.61
C ASP A 1073 -10.77 35.12 27.71
N PHE A 1074 -10.62 33.79 27.79
CA PHE A 1074 -11.21 33.00 28.86
C PHE A 1074 -10.63 33.37 30.23
N ILE A 1075 -9.30 33.53 30.33
CA ILE A 1075 -8.61 33.86 31.58
C ILE A 1075 -8.66 35.36 31.91
N ALA A 1076 -8.61 36.24 30.90
CA ALA A 1076 -8.64 37.71 31.07
C ALA A 1076 -9.92 38.19 31.73
#